data_AF-A0AAV9I4N9-F1
#
_entry.id   AF-A0AAV9I4N9-F1
#
_cell.length_a   1.000
_cell.length_b   1.000
_cell.length_c   1.000
_cell.angle_alpha   90.00
_cell.angle_beta   90.00
_cell.angle_gamma   90.00
#
_symmetry.space_group_name_H-M   'P 1'
#
loop_
_entity.id
_entity.type
_entity.pdbx_description
1 polymer ?
#
loop_
_entity_poly.entity_id
_entity_poly.type
_entity_poly.pdbx_seq_one_letter_code
_entity_poly.pdbx_strand_id
1 'polypeptide(L)'
;MSLAADREDQEEGLIVLRSVERPEVDIVFIHGLGGHPYTTWACPRRKQIPANVQCNPIASKKPSYNRQLLRNRGSFRRSICSVLGCGRRAAETEDPLPTHVKTEDLSPQSPEALEDPSPDIYWPRDLLALESHCRTARILAYGYDSKVTRGFSTANQNNLFAHARDLLYALQREKPARRPLIFVAHSLGGLLIKEVLRRSEASEEAEFKDIVQSAKGIIFLGTPHRGSPGMADLGETVRSIASTILRVDSNAALLRALGTDSPELELGRESFTVLWRKHGFRVKTFQEARGISGANVGPLNSKVVPDTSSTLDDPKEHAETISANHMNMCRFDSEHDAGYRKISHEIRTMILLAKAVPNIDTDGKAFLRSLAFSEMDNRRGNIQRALDDTCSWLYMTPQYRDWIDKIDVAENHGLLWVKGKPGSGKSTLMKDALRRAEMRYEGTQTTTAAFFFNARGTETLEKTPLGLYRSLLHQVLHQDALALAHLTPIFKQKAMFGPAVTWHQEELQDLLSHVFATCESRPAVLFIDAMDECKDDEVRDLVRFFKVLSKKAYEVGADLKICLSSRHYPHISIDGCLEVVVEDHNRPDILLFIVEEAEDNRPIADLKNEIFERSSGVFLWVVLAIAMLRKCGRGKSLKWLQQKLGEIPAELDTLFRALFSQQDRGEASRVVLLMQIMLFRVEPLTRSQIHLALAFGETPYESLGAWEDSVEYLETPDKIHEMIIDLSKGLLEQAPSSVVKDKEDGANSVPQQPTYQFIHETVREFFLSGDGFKLLRYNPPSLVGSGNAAMVNCFVNYLGAEEFSSDLPNPKDHLELLDVFRPDSKYGYLAAGPAKIFAAKNPNLSLMSYVCVHLFAHLEAAERNGEHQDLILRRLADDSCELLLRLEHSPFATRYVAKSSLLMASIDFGAFETTRRILNLGYPVNQPAGAPQKYAIHAAASIKFKNSLDARLIDLLLAYGADVSLRNWYGQTPLHIAATKGPELLQVILGRKPNVNAQDNDGETALHRAIHSSAHYPEQVRLLVAHGARVDIADSRGRTPLDIARKGPLAPSLTMEADRETIIKLLIEAQEKRSTSCQAWKNGFSDFK
;
A
#
# COMPACT_ATOMS: atom_id res chain seq x y z
N MET A 1 19.69 -53.27 3.33
CA MET A 1 19.15 -54.63 3.15
C MET A 1 17.93 -54.80 4.03
N SER A 2 16.89 -55.41 3.48
CA SER A 2 15.59 -55.78 4.10
C SER A 2 14.64 -54.65 4.47
N LEU A 3 13.87 -54.14 3.50
CA LEU A 3 12.51 -53.57 3.70
C LEU A 3 11.71 -53.46 2.36
N ALA A 4 12.13 -54.20 1.32
CA ALA A 4 11.52 -54.13 -0.03
C ALA A 4 10.39 -55.13 -0.27
N ALA A 5 10.04 -55.97 0.72
CA ALA A 5 9.08 -57.06 0.54
C ALA A 5 7.71 -56.86 1.24
N ASP A 6 7.51 -55.77 2.01
CA ASP A 6 6.27 -55.53 2.78
C ASP A 6 5.43 -54.33 2.28
N ARG A 7 5.64 -53.85 1.04
CA ARG A 7 5.00 -52.60 0.55
C ARG A 7 3.80 -52.76 -0.41
N GLU A 8 3.39 -53.98 -0.74
CA GLU A 8 2.22 -54.23 -1.62
C GLU A 8 0.88 -54.28 -0.85
N ASP A 9 0.86 -54.23 0.49
CA ASP A 9 -0.35 -54.50 1.30
C ASP A 9 -0.96 -53.29 2.05
N GLN A 10 -0.48 -52.06 1.85
CA GLN A 10 -1.14 -50.83 2.36
C GLN A 10 -1.47 -49.86 1.21
N GLU A 11 -2.42 -50.24 0.37
CA GLU A 11 -2.65 -49.59 -0.93
C GLU A 11 -4.01 -48.83 -1.07
N GLU A 12 -4.79 -48.75 0.01
CA GLU A 12 -6.08 -48.02 0.06
C GLU A 12 -6.07 -46.90 1.12
N GLY A 13 -6.54 -45.71 0.74
CA GLY A 13 -6.58 -44.52 1.59
C GLY A 13 -5.54 -43.46 1.23
N LEU A 14 -5.35 -42.48 2.14
CA LEU A 14 -4.39 -41.38 1.95
C LEU A 14 -3.01 -41.81 2.46
N ILE A 15 -2.04 -41.90 1.55
CA ILE A 15 -0.69 -42.43 1.79
C ILE A 15 0.32 -41.28 1.78
N VAL A 16 1.22 -41.24 2.77
CA VAL A 16 2.33 -40.28 2.80
C VAL A 16 3.51 -40.81 1.99
N LEU A 17 3.78 -40.20 0.83
CA LEU A 17 4.90 -40.55 -0.02
C LEU A 17 6.22 -39.91 0.44
N ARG A 18 6.12 -38.71 1.01
CA ARG A 18 7.24 -37.97 1.58
C ARG A 18 6.76 -37.08 2.72
N SER A 19 7.40 -37.22 3.87
CA SER A 19 7.22 -36.33 5.02
C SER A 19 8.46 -35.48 5.26
N VAL A 20 8.28 -34.31 5.87
CA VAL A 20 9.32 -33.35 6.26
C VAL A 20 8.99 -32.83 7.66
N GLU A 21 9.98 -32.47 8.47
CA GLU A 21 9.76 -32.12 9.89
C GLU A 21 8.75 -30.99 10.10
N ARG A 22 8.72 -30.00 9.19
CA ARG A 22 7.77 -28.87 9.20
C ARG A 22 7.26 -28.58 7.80
N PRO A 23 6.22 -29.31 7.32
CA PRO A 23 5.70 -29.09 5.99
C PRO A 23 4.96 -27.76 5.89
N GLU A 24 5.28 -26.98 4.88
CA GLU A 24 4.66 -25.68 4.61
C GLU A 24 3.41 -25.81 3.72
N VAL A 25 3.35 -26.87 2.89
CA VAL A 25 2.27 -27.15 1.95
C VAL A 25 2.11 -28.66 1.78
N ASP A 26 0.88 -29.11 1.54
CA ASP A 26 0.55 -30.50 1.22
C ASP A 26 0.21 -30.62 -0.27
N ILE A 27 0.86 -31.55 -0.98
CA ILE A 27 0.56 -31.89 -2.37
C ILE A 27 -0.10 -33.26 -2.39
N VAL A 28 -1.32 -33.36 -2.92
CA VAL A 28 -2.14 -34.58 -2.92
C VAL A 28 -2.36 -35.07 -4.35
N PHE A 29 -1.79 -36.23 -4.66
CA PHE A 29 -1.97 -36.92 -5.92
C PHE A 29 -3.18 -37.84 -5.89
N ILE A 30 -4.08 -37.69 -6.86
CA ILE A 30 -5.34 -38.44 -6.95
C ILE A 30 -5.42 -39.10 -8.33
N HIS A 31 -5.51 -40.44 -8.35
CA HIS A 31 -5.63 -41.19 -9.61
C HIS A 31 -7.10 -41.36 -10.04
N GLY A 32 -7.30 -41.82 -11.29
CA GLY A 32 -8.61 -42.15 -11.85
C GLY A 32 -9.03 -43.61 -11.66
N LEU A 33 -10.21 -43.96 -12.19
CA LEU A 33 -10.82 -45.30 -12.07
C LEU A 33 -9.92 -46.40 -12.68
N GLY A 34 -9.59 -47.42 -11.90
CA GLY A 34 -8.77 -48.57 -12.31
C GLY A 34 -7.28 -48.43 -12.11
N GLY A 35 -6.81 -47.24 -11.74
CA GLY A 35 -5.41 -47.00 -11.43
C GLY A 35 -5.08 -47.39 -10.00
N HIS A 36 -3.86 -47.86 -9.79
CA HIS A 36 -3.19 -47.85 -8.49
C HIS A 36 -2.30 -46.58 -8.43
N PRO A 37 -2.19 -45.84 -7.30
CA PRO A 37 -1.35 -44.64 -7.20
C PRO A 37 0.04 -44.87 -7.78
N TYR A 38 0.70 -45.99 -7.44
CA TYR A 38 2.01 -46.30 -7.98
C TYR A 38 1.97 -46.47 -9.51
N THR A 39 1.08 -47.32 -10.01
CA THR A 39 0.99 -47.62 -11.46
C THR A 39 0.58 -46.45 -12.34
N THR A 40 -0.10 -45.44 -11.78
CA THR A 40 -0.56 -44.24 -12.50
C THR A 40 0.59 -43.27 -12.74
N TRP A 41 1.43 -43.07 -11.72
CA TRP A 41 2.50 -42.08 -11.76
C TRP A 41 3.90 -42.70 -11.95
N ALA A 42 4.04 -44.03 -11.98
CA ALA A 42 5.33 -44.69 -12.25
C ALA A 42 5.58 -44.86 -13.76
N CYS A 43 6.82 -44.57 -14.18
CA CYS A 43 7.33 -44.83 -15.52
C CYS A 43 8.21 -46.09 -15.52
N PRO A 44 7.83 -47.17 -16.24
CA PRO A 44 8.64 -48.39 -16.32
C PRO A 44 9.90 -48.17 -17.17
N ARG A 45 11.08 -48.51 -16.66
CA ARG A 45 12.30 -48.49 -17.47
C ARG A 45 12.29 -49.67 -18.46
N ARG A 46 12.24 -49.38 -19.77
CA ARG A 46 12.33 -50.43 -20.82
C ARG A 46 13.72 -51.09 -20.81
N LYS A 47 13.75 -52.43 -20.87
CA LYS A 47 14.95 -53.20 -21.25
C LYS A 47 15.49 -52.65 -22.57
N GLN A 48 16.73 -52.18 -22.58
CA GLN A 48 17.42 -51.84 -23.83
C GLN A 48 17.56 -53.12 -24.66
N ILE A 49 16.92 -53.16 -25.83
CA ILE A 49 17.27 -54.12 -26.88
C ILE A 49 18.54 -53.57 -27.53
N PRO A 50 19.64 -54.35 -27.67
CA PRO A 50 20.86 -53.84 -28.25
C PRO A 50 20.63 -53.36 -29.68
N ALA A 51 21.08 -52.14 -29.96
CA ALA A 51 21.07 -51.56 -31.29
C ALA A 51 22.08 -52.29 -32.18
N ASN A 52 21.62 -53.29 -32.94
CA ASN A 52 22.37 -53.78 -34.10
C ASN A 52 21.44 -54.50 -35.09
N VAL A 53 20.68 -53.72 -35.88
CA VAL A 53 20.30 -54.12 -37.24
C VAL A 53 20.35 -52.88 -38.12
N GLN A 54 21.38 -52.83 -38.96
CA GLN A 54 21.55 -51.88 -40.06
C GLN A 54 20.34 -51.93 -41.01
N CYS A 55 19.80 -50.77 -41.40
CA CYS A 55 19.02 -50.63 -42.62
C CYS A 55 19.54 -49.43 -43.43
N ASN A 56 20.09 -49.75 -44.61
CA ASN A 56 20.51 -48.81 -45.65
C ASN A 56 19.33 -47.97 -46.20
N PRO A 57 19.59 -46.78 -46.76
CA PRO A 57 18.56 -45.88 -47.26
C PRO A 57 18.26 -46.15 -48.75
N ILE A 58 17.03 -46.53 -49.11
CA ILE A 58 16.59 -46.49 -50.52
C ILE A 58 15.14 -46.02 -50.65
N ALA A 59 15.03 -44.84 -51.26
CA ALA A 59 14.10 -44.35 -52.27
C ALA A 59 12.56 -44.51 -52.16
N SER A 60 11.94 -43.39 -52.53
CA SER A 60 10.54 -43.14 -52.84
C SER A 60 9.91 -44.07 -53.88
N LYS A 61 8.62 -44.39 -53.69
CA LYS A 61 7.54 -44.34 -54.72
C LYS A 61 6.16 -44.69 -54.12
N LYS A 62 5.19 -43.80 -54.33
CA LYS A 62 3.74 -44.09 -54.35
C LYS A 62 3.39 -44.89 -55.64
N PRO A 63 2.11 -45.24 -55.93
CA PRO A 63 1.03 -45.88 -55.15
C PRO A 63 0.37 -47.05 -55.94
N SER A 64 -0.54 -47.84 -55.37
CA SER A 64 -1.67 -48.45 -56.13
C SER A 64 -2.74 -49.10 -55.27
N TYR A 65 -3.95 -49.07 -55.80
CA TYR A 65 -5.25 -49.44 -55.25
C TYR A 65 -5.61 -50.91 -55.53
N ASN A 66 -6.57 -51.42 -54.74
CA ASN A 66 -7.63 -52.40 -55.08
C ASN A 66 -7.39 -53.93 -54.95
N ARG A 67 -8.18 -54.48 -54.01
CA ARG A 67 -9.28 -55.46 -54.17
C ARG A 67 -9.03 -56.97 -54.02
N GLN A 68 -10.00 -57.54 -53.28
CA GLN A 68 -10.62 -58.87 -53.41
C GLN A 68 -9.83 -60.04 -52.81
N LEU A 69 -10.43 -61.08 -52.21
CA LEU A 69 -11.81 -61.44 -51.83
C LEU A 69 -11.70 -62.77 -51.06
N LEU A 70 -12.71 -63.04 -50.21
CA LEU A 70 -13.23 -64.38 -49.83
C LEU A 70 -12.32 -65.23 -48.91
N ARG A 71 -12.83 -65.96 -47.91
CA ARG A 71 -14.15 -66.59 -47.79
C ARG A 71 -14.34 -67.07 -46.34
N ASN A 72 -15.59 -66.95 -45.85
CA ASN A 72 -16.40 -67.93 -45.11
C ASN A 72 -15.78 -68.75 -43.96
N ARG A 73 -16.48 -69.17 -42.90
CA ARG A 73 -17.88 -69.14 -42.42
C ARG A 73 -17.79 -69.89 -41.07
N GLY A 74 -18.67 -69.62 -40.11
CA GLY A 74 -18.93 -70.62 -39.06
C GLY A 74 -19.46 -70.06 -37.74
N SER A 75 -20.77 -69.84 -37.72
CA SER A 75 -21.65 -69.71 -36.55
C SER A 75 -21.49 -70.89 -35.56
N PHE A 76 -22.02 -70.98 -34.33
CA PHE A 76 -22.96 -70.22 -33.51
C PHE A 76 -22.99 -70.93 -32.13
N ARG A 77 -23.27 -70.18 -31.06
CA ARG A 77 -24.12 -70.54 -29.89
C ARG A 77 -23.67 -71.52 -28.79
N ARG A 78 -23.73 -70.93 -27.57
CA ARG A 78 -24.56 -71.28 -26.38
C ARG A 78 -24.00 -72.20 -25.28
N SER A 79 -23.87 -71.56 -24.10
CA SER A 79 -24.69 -71.78 -22.89
C SER A 79 -24.17 -72.65 -21.72
N ILE A 80 -24.14 -71.99 -20.54
CA ILE A 80 -24.88 -72.33 -19.29
C ILE A 80 -24.18 -73.11 -18.14
N CYS A 81 -24.18 -72.44 -16.98
CA CYS A 81 -24.39 -72.87 -15.58
C CYS A 81 -23.35 -73.65 -14.73
N SER A 82 -22.96 -72.98 -13.63
CA SER A 82 -23.38 -73.24 -12.22
C SER A 82 -22.54 -74.11 -11.25
N VAL A 83 -22.25 -73.49 -10.08
CA VAL A 83 -22.65 -73.91 -8.70
C VAL A 83 -21.69 -74.72 -7.79
N LEU A 84 -21.34 -74.04 -6.68
CA LEU A 84 -21.18 -74.42 -5.25
C LEU A 84 -20.06 -75.37 -4.74
N GLY A 85 -19.44 -74.93 -3.61
CA GLY A 85 -19.52 -75.70 -2.36
C GLY A 85 -18.27 -75.86 -1.46
N CYS A 86 -18.28 -75.18 -0.29
CA CYS A 86 -17.84 -75.59 1.07
C CYS A 86 -16.42 -76.15 1.41
N GLY A 87 -15.77 -75.53 2.42
CA GLY A 87 -15.68 -76.12 3.78
C GLY A 87 -14.31 -76.58 4.39
N ARG A 88 -13.79 -75.76 5.35
CA ARG A 88 -13.17 -76.05 6.68
C ARG A 88 -11.86 -76.88 6.88
N ARG A 89 -10.95 -76.23 7.65
CA ARG A 89 -10.18 -76.62 8.89
C ARG A 89 -8.81 -77.39 8.85
N ALA A 90 -7.82 -76.70 9.44
CA ALA A 90 -6.97 -77.05 10.63
C ALA A 90 -5.62 -77.82 10.53
N ALA A 91 -4.58 -77.11 11.02
CA ALA A 91 -3.56 -77.44 12.06
C ALA A 91 -2.35 -78.40 11.81
N GLU A 92 -1.16 -77.86 12.19
CA GLU A 92 0.01 -78.48 12.90
C GLU A 92 0.82 -79.60 12.18
N THR A 93 2.15 -79.82 12.27
CA THR A 93 3.31 -79.31 13.06
C THR A 93 4.62 -79.93 12.47
N GLU A 94 5.74 -79.19 12.60
CA GLU A 94 7.16 -79.56 12.92
C GLU A 94 8.02 -80.57 12.09
N ASP A 95 9.15 -80.04 11.52
CA ASP A 95 10.62 -80.38 11.63
C ASP A 95 11.14 -81.83 11.86
N PRO A 96 12.47 -82.18 11.73
CA PRO A 96 13.69 -81.39 11.41
C PRO A 96 14.75 -82.05 10.44
N LEU A 97 15.85 -81.30 10.22
CA LEU A 97 17.26 -81.53 9.72
C LEU A 97 17.99 -82.84 10.22
N PRO A 98 19.28 -83.20 9.90
CA PRO A 98 20.45 -82.36 9.45
C PRO A 98 21.60 -82.99 8.57
N THR A 99 22.66 -82.17 8.34
CA THR A 99 24.10 -82.48 8.02
C THR A 99 24.48 -82.83 6.55
N HIS A 100 25.63 -82.48 5.94
CA HIS A 100 27.04 -82.34 6.38
C HIS A 100 27.90 -81.47 5.39
N VAL A 101 29.12 -81.10 5.82
CA VAL A 101 30.15 -80.22 5.21
C VAL A 101 31.29 -81.00 4.51
N LYS A 102 31.89 -80.48 3.41
CA LYS A 102 33.37 -80.38 3.16
C LYS A 102 33.80 -79.74 1.80
N THR A 103 34.55 -78.64 1.92
CA THR A 103 35.80 -78.15 1.25
C THR A 103 36.38 -78.78 -0.03
N GLU A 104 36.77 -77.95 -1.02
CA GLU A 104 38.19 -77.69 -1.48
C GLU A 104 38.31 -76.67 -2.65
N ASP A 105 39.54 -76.19 -2.87
CA ASP A 105 40.03 -74.96 -3.53
C ASP A 105 39.96 -74.82 -5.07
N LEU A 106 40.04 -73.55 -5.55
CA LEU A 106 40.97 -72.98 -6.56
C LEU A 106 40.33 -71.86 -7.42
N SER A 107 40.95 -70.67 -7.43
CA SER A 107 40.63 -69.50 -8.27
C SER A 107 41.55 -69.39 -9.51
N PRO A 108 41.39 -68.45 -10.47
CA PRO A 108 40.25 -67.61 -10.85
C PRO A 108 39.98 -67.60 -12.39
N GLN A 109 38.74 -67.33 -12.83
CA GLN A 109 38.43 -66.51 -14.02
C GLN A 109 36.91 -66.34 -14.15
N SER A 110 36.48 -65.08 -14.24
CA SER A 110 35.09 -64.62 -14.41
C SER A 110 34.44 -65.18 -15.68
N PRO A 111 33.13 -65.47 -15.65
CA PRO A 111 32.23 -64.57 -16.37
C PRO A 111 30.88 -64.30 -15.66
N GLU A 112 30.35 -63.11 -15.94
CA GLU A 112 28.93 -62.77 -16.01
C GLU A 112 28.12 -62.76 -14.70
N ALA A 113 28.16 -61.60 -14.03
CA ALA A 113 27.16 -61.23 -13.04
C ALA A 113 25.82 -60.94 -13.74
N LEU A 114 24.78 -61.67 -13.32
CA LEU A 114 23.38 -61.37 -13.56
C LEU A 114 23.06 -59.94 -13.08
N GLU A 115 22.70 -59.05 -14.00
CA GLU A 115 22.15 -57.73 -13.67
C GLU A 115 20.71 -57.86 -13.15
N ASP A 116 20.53 -57.42 -11.90
CA ASP A 116 19.27 -57.19 -11.20
C ASP A 116 18.44 -56.11 -11.94
N PRO A 117 17.13 -56.27 -12.21
CA PRO A 117 16.36 -55.25 -12.91
C PRO A 117 16.24 -53.96 -12.09
N SER A 118 16.71 -52.83 -12.66
CA SER A 118 16.61 -51.51 -12.04
C SER A 118 15.15 -51.09 -11.76
N PRO A 119 14.84 -50.45 -10.62
CA PRO A 119 13.47 -50.09 -10.23
C PRO A 119 12.84 -48.99 -11.12
N ASP A 120 11.51 -49.03 -11.25
CA ASP A 120 10.68 -48.01 -11.93
C ASP A 120 10.82 -46.62 -11.29
N ILE A 121 10.60 -45.55 -12.07
CA ILE A 121 10.65 -44.17 -11.57
C ILE A 121 9.25 -43.71 -11.16
N TYR A 122 9.05 -43.48 -9.86
CA TYR A 122 7.81 -42.95 -9.30
C TYR A 122 7.96 -41.44 -9.04
N TRP A 123 7.74 -40.64 -10.08
CA TRP A 123 8.11 -39.22 -10.09
C TRP A 123 7.52 -38.34 -8.96
N PRO A 124 6.32 -38.61 -8.38
CA PRO A 124 5.84 -37.82 -7.24
C PRO A 124 6.76 -37.92 -6.02
N ARG A 125 7.45 -39.05 -5.84
CA ARG A 125 8.43 -39.25 -4.78
C ARG A 125 9.86 -38.98 -5.27
N ASP A 126 10.19 -39.46 -6.46
CA ASP A 126 11.58 -39.59 -6.91
C ASP A 126 12.09 -38.32 -7.64
N LEU A 127 11.22 -37.62 -8.39
CA LEU A 127 11.62 -36.41 -9.15
C LEU A 127 11.26 -35.11 -8.41
N LEU A 128 10.06 -35.02 -7.82
CA LEU A 128 9.69 -33.84 -7.03
C LEU A 128 10.59 -33.64 -5.79
N ALA A 129 11.27 -34.68 -5.32
CA ALA A 129 12.23 -34.55 -4.23
C ALA A 129 13.50 -33.77 -4.60
N LEU A 130 13.86 -33.74 -5.89
CA LEU A 130 15.04 -33.08 -6.41
C LEU A 130 14.82 -31.56 -6.58
N GLU A 131 13.57 -31.14 -6.78
CA GLU A 131 13.15 -29.74 -6.94
C GLU A 131 13.29 -28.95 -5.63
N SER A 132 14.09 -27.87 -5.65
CA SER A 132 14.43 -27.07 -4.45
C SER A 132 13.21 -26.52 -3.70
N HIS A 133 12.15 -26.13 -4.43
CA HIS A 133 10.94 -25.54 -3.87
C HIS A 133 9.96 -26.58 -3.30
N CYS A 134 10.05 -27.82 -3.77
CA CYS A 134 9.24 -28.94 -3.28
C CYS A 134 9.88 -29.63 -2.05
N ARG A 135 11.06 -29.19 -1.60
CA ARG A 135 11.73 -29.72 -0.40
C ARG A 135 10.98 -29.44 0.91
N THR A 136 10.16 -28.40 0.96
CA THR A 136 9.35 -28.06 2.15
C THR A 136 7.91 -28.56 2.05
N ALA A 137 7.55 -29.27 0.98
CA ALA A 137 6.23 -29.84 0.77
C ALA A 137 6.13 -31.26 1.33
N ARG A 138 5.00 -31.59 1.96
CA ARG A 138 4.61 -32.98 2.23
C ARG A 138 3.85 -33.51 1.03
N ILE A 139 4.22 -34.71 0.58
CA ILE A 139 3.64 -35.32 -0.63
C ILE A 139 2.80 -36.51 -0.22
N LEU A 140 1.54 -36.49 -0.65
CA LEU A 140 0.50 -37.46 -0.35
C LEU A 140 -0.03 -38.05 -1.65
N ALA A 141 -0.46 -39.30 -1.62
CA ALA A 141 -1.22 -39.91 -2.70
C ALA A 141 -2.45 -40.60 -2.14
N TYR A 142 -3.59 -40.47 -2.81
CA TYR A 142 -4.82 -41.15 -2.41
C TYR A 142 -5.09 -42.35 -3.32
N GLY A 143 -5.13 -43.53 -2.72
CA GLY A 143 -5.52 -44.81 -3.34
C GLY A 143 -6.95 -45.20 -3.00
N TYR A 144 -7.72 -45.72 -3.95
CA TYR A 144 -9.02 -46.34 -3.66
C TYR A 144 -9.29 -47.54 -4.57
N ASP A 145 -9.85 -48.63 -4.02
CA ASP A 145 -10.19 -49.81 -4.81
C ASP A 145 -11.31 -49.49 -5.80
N SER A 146 -10.97 -49.64 -7.08
CA SER A 146 -11.84 -49.40 -8.21
C SER A 146 -12.04 -50.66 -9.06
N LYS A 147 -11.54 -51.83 -8.62
CA LYS A 147 -11.70 -53.11 -9.32
C LYS A 147 -12.95 -53.85 -8.83
N VAL A 148 -13.85 -54.18 -9.76
CA VAL A 148 -15.15 -54.82 -9.47
C VAL A 148 -15.09 -56.35 -9.47
N THR A 149 -13.98 -56.96 -9.89
CA THR A 149 -13.74 -58.40 -9.70
C THR A 149 -12.25 -58.65 -9.50
N ARG A 150 -11.87 -59.12 -8.32
CA ARG A 150 -10.68 -59.97 -8.15
C ARG A 150 -11.20 -61.40 -8.17
N GLY A 151 -10.72 -62.22 -9.11
CA GLY A 151 -11.05 -63.64 -9.12
C GLY A 151 -10.83 -64.23 -7.73
N PHE A 152 -11.91 -64.75 -7.13
CA PHE A 152 -12.01 -65.37 -5.81
C PHE A 152 -11.99 -64.47 -4.54
N SER A 153 -12.10 -63.13 -4.63
CA SER A 153 -12.33 -62.28 -3.44
C SER A 153 -13.41 -61.20 -3.66
N THR A 154 -14.12 -60.83 -2.58
CA THR A 154 -15.22 -59.84 -2.59
C THR A 154 -14.75 -58.49 -3.10
N ALA A 155 -15.44 -57.93 -4.10
CA ALA A 155 -15.11 -56.65 -4.71
C ALA A 155 -15.77 -55.45 -4.00
N ASN A 156 -15.09 -54.31 -3.96
CA ASN A 156 -15.60 -53.06 -3.40
C ASN A 156 -16.74 -52.48 -4.25
N GLN A 157 -17.87 -52.13 -3.62
CA GLN A 157 -19.09 -51.61 -4.28
C GLN A 157 -19.27 -50.10 -4.14
N ASN A 158 -18.31 -49.38 -3.54
CA ASN A 158 -18.42 -47.94 -3.29
C ASN A 158 -18.51 -47.13 -4.59
N ASN A 159 -19.31 -46.06 -4.58
CA ASN A 159 -19.48 -45.12 -5.69
C ASN A 159 -18.53 -43.90 -5.52
N LEU A 160 -18.42 -43.06 -6.56
CA LEU A 160 -17.58 -41.85 -6.54
C LEU A 160 -17.85 -40.96 -5.32
N PHE A 161 -19.11 -40.83 -4.92
CA PHE A 161 -19.54 -40.05 -3.77
C PHE A 161 -19.04 -40.61 -2.43
N ALA A 162 -19.00 -41.93 -2.28
CA ALA A 162 -18.42 -42.60 -1.12
C ALA A 162 -16.91 -42.35 -1.05
N HIS A 163 -16.19 -42.51 -2.17
CA HIS A 163 -14.74 -42.24 -2.20
C HIS A 163 -14.39 -40.77 -1.96
N ALA A 164 -15.21 -39.83 -2.44
CA ALA A 164 -15.05 -38.40 -2.14
C ALA A 164 -15.24 -38.10 -0.64
N ARG A 165 -16.25 -38.72 -0.01
CA ARG A 165 -16.44 -38.60 1.45
C ARG A 165 -15.24 -39.17 2.22
N ASP A 166 -14.76 -40.34 1.81
CA ASP A 166 -13.67 -41.02 2.52
C ASP A 166 -12.35 -40.24 2.38
N LEU A 167 -12.08 -39.62 1.21
CA LEU A 167 -10.96 -38.70 1.03
C LEU A 167 -11.11 -37.43 1.89
N LEU A 168 -12.31 -36.83 1.94
CA LEU A 168 -12.54 -35.66 2.79
C LEU A 168 -12.24 -35.95 4.26
N TYR A 169 -12.67 -37.11 4.76
CA TYR A 169 -12.39 -37.55 6.12
C TYR A 169 -10.91 -37.89 6.35
N ALA A 170 -10.24 -38.47 5.37
CA ALA A 170 -8.80 -38.72 5.45
C ALA A 170 -8.00 -37.42 5.49
N LEU A 171 -8.35 -36.44 4.66
CA LEU A 171 -7.72 -35.12 4.65
C LEU A 171 -7.93 -34.39 5.98
N GLN A 172 -9.14 -34.41 6.55
CA GLN A 172 -9.40 -33.79 7.85
C GLN A 172 -8.55 -34.40 8.98
N ARG A 173 -8.36 -35.73 9.00
CA ARG A 173 -7.54 -36.39 10.02
C ARG A 173 -6.04 -36.11 9.89
N GLU A 174 -5.52 -36.11 8.67
CA GLU A 174 -4.07 -36.10 8.40
C GLU A 174 -3.49 -34.69 8.24
N LYS A 175 -4.33 -33.67 8.05
CA LYS A 175 -3.91 -32.31 7.72
C LYS A 175 -3.98 -31.38 8.94
N PRO A 176 -2.89 -30.69 9.28
CA PRO A 176 -2.95 -29.58 10.23
C PRO A 176 -3.83 -28.44 9.71
N ALA A 177 -4.63 -27.84 10.60
CA ALA A 177 -5.52 -26.75 10.25
C ALA A 177 -4.80 -25.62 9.48
N ARG A 178 -5.44 -25.09 8.43
CA ARG A 178 -4.97 -23.97 7.60
C ARG A 178 -3.71 -24.20 6.75
N ARG A 179 -3.08 -25.38 6.80
CA ARG A 179 -1.98 -25.70 5.87
C ARG A 179 -2.46 -25.68 4.41
N PRO A 180 -1.80 -24.96 3.49
CA PRO A 180 -2.15 -24.97 2.07
C PRO A 180 -2.18 -26.37 1.42
N LEU A 181 -3.15 -26.59 0.52
CA LEU A 181 -3.36 -27.82 -0.24
C LEU A 181 -3.23 -27.57 -1.75
N ILE A 182 -2.48 -28.44 -2.42
CA ILE A 182 -2.39 -28.50 -3.88
C ILE A 182 -2.84 -29.89 -4.33
N PHE A 183 -3.80 -29.97 -5.23
CA PHE A 183 -4.31 -31.23 -5.75
C PHE A 183 -3.80 -31.49 -7.17
N VAL A 184 -3.33 -32.70 -7.45
CA VAL A 184 -2.97 -33.15 -8.79
C VAL A 184 -3.82 -34.37 -9.11
N ALA A 185 -4.77 -34.20 -10.02
CA ALA A 185 -5.81 -35.19 -10.29
C ALA A 185 -5.76 -35.67 -11.75
N HIS A 186 -5.72 -36.99 -11.94
CA HIS A 186 -5.78 -37.63 -13.25
C HIS A 186 -7.15 -38.24 -13.53
N SER A 187 -7.65 -38.03 -14.76
CA SER A 187 -8.89 -38.64 -15.27
C SER A 187 -10.06 -38.47 -14.29
N LEU A 188 -10.76 -39.55 -13.91
CA LEU A 188 -11.91 -39.49 -13.02
C LEU A 188 -11.58 -39.03 -11.58
N GLY A 189 -10.30 -39.00 -11.19
CA GLY A 189 -9.87 -38.39 -9.93
C GLY A 189 -10.17 -36.89 -9.86
N GLY A 190 -10.25 -36.23 -11.03
CA GLY A 190 -10.66 -34.83 -11.12
C GLY A 190 -12.13 -34.60 -10.77
N LEU A 191 -13.02 -35.58 -10.96
CA LEU A 191 -14.40 -35.50 -10.49
C LEU A 191 -14.50 -35.73 -8.98
N LEU A 192 -13.67 -36.63 -8.45
CA LEU A 192 -13.59 -36.92 -7.02
C LEU A 192 -13.22 -35.66 -6.23
N ILE A 193 -12.20 -34.91 -6.66
CA ILE A 193 -11.78 -33.68 -5.96
C ILE A 193 -12.84 -32.57 -6.03
N LYS A 194 -13.56 -32.44 -7.15
CA LYS A 194 -14.69 -31.48 -7.25
C LYS A 194 -15.76 -31.76 -6.19
N GLU A 195 -16.11 -33.04 -6.02
CA GLU A 195 -17.10 -33.45 -5.02
C GLU A 195 -16.58 -33.29 -3.57
N VAL A 196 -15.30 -33.53 -3.32
CA VAL A 196 -14.65 -33.25 -2.01
C VAL A 196 -14.78 -31.77 -1.65
N LEU A 197 -14.44 -30.87 -2.56
CA LEU A 197 -14.50 -29.42 -2.31
C LEU A 197 -15.94 -28.93 -2.14
N ARG A 198 -16.88 -29.46 -2.92
CA ARG A 198 -18.31 -29.16 -2.77
C ARG A 198 -18.85 -29.58 -1.40
N ARG A 199 -18.47 -30.77 -0.91
CA ARG A 199 -18.85 -31.26 0.43
C ARG A 199 -18.19 -30.46 1.54
N SER A 200 -16.92 -30.10 1.37
CA SER A 200 -16.19 -29.24 2.30
C SER A 200 -16.86 -27.88 2.45
N GLU A 201 -17.27 -27.24 1.34
CA GLU A 201 -17.99 -25.96 1.38
C GLU A 201 -19.35 -26.07 2.06
N ALA A 202 -20.08 -27.15 1.81
CA ALA A 202 -21.41 -27.39 2.39
C ALA A 202 -21.37 -27.79 3.87
N SER A 203 -20.18 -28.06 4.44
CA SER A 203 -20.05 -28.43 5.84
C SER A 203 -20.09 -27.21 6.77
N GLU A 204 -20.79 -27.35 7.89
CA GLU A 204 -20.81 -26.35 8.97
C GLU A 204 -19.64 -26.53 9.94
N GLU A 205 -19.02 -27.70 9.95
CA GLU A 205 -17.89 -28.03 10.81
C GLU A 205 -16.61 -27.39 10.28
N ALA A 206 -15.93 -26.61 11.13
CA ALA A 206 -14.77 -25.81 10.76
C ALA A 206 -13.62 -26.65 10.17
N GLU A 207 -13.45 -27.89 10.65
CA GLU A 207 -12.37 -28.79 10.22
C GLU A 207 -12.58 -29.32 8.79
N PHE A 208 -13.82 -29.65 8.43
CA PHE A 208 -14.14 -30.05 7.06
C PHE A 208 -14.17 -28.85 6.13
N LYS A 209 -14.61 -27.68 6.59
CA LYS A 209 -14.60 -26.43 5.82
C LYS A 209 -13.19 -25.89 5.56
N ASP A 210 -12.23 -26.19 6.43
CA ASP A 210 -10.82 -25.84 6.24
C ASP A 210 -10.23 -26.45 4.96
N ILE A 211 -10.75 -27.59 4.48
CA ILE A 211 -10.23 -28.26 3.27
C ILE A 211 -10.40 -27.39 2.02
N VAL A 212 -11.59 -26.84 1.77
CA VAL A 212 -11.82 -25.94 0.63
C VAL A 212 -11.12 -24.59 0.82
N GLN A 213 -11.04 -24.08 2.06
CA GLN A 213 -10.33 -22.83 2.37
C GLN A 213 -8.80 -22.95 2.21
N SER A 214 -8.27 -24.14 2.49
CA SER A 214 -6.86 -24.48 2.36
C SER A 214 -6.46 -24.84 0.93
N ALA A 215 -7.40 -25.16 0.03
CA ALA A 215 -7.10 -25.40 -1.38
C ALA A 215 -6.49 -24.14 -2.01
N LYS A 216 -5.26 -24.22 -2.53
CA LYS A 216 -4.55 -23.13 -3.22
C LYS A 216 -4.29 -23.42 -4.69
N GLY A 217 -4.26 -24.70 -5.07
CA GLY A 217 -3.97 -25.13 -6.44
C GLY A 217 -4.63 -26.45 -6.81
N ILE A 218 -5.10 -26.58 -8.05
CA ILE A 218 -5.65 -27.82 -8.61
C ILE A 218 -5.14 -28.00 -10.03
N ILE A 219 -4.52 -29.14 -10.32
CA ILE A 219 -4.06 -29.54 -11.64
C ILE A 219 -4.91 -30.70 -12.13
N PHE A 220 -5.57 -30.54 -13.27
CA PHE A 220 -6.34 -31.59 -13.94
C PHE A 220 -5.54 -32.17 -15.12
N LEU A 221 -5.40 -33.50 -15.15
CA LEU A 221 -4.74 -34.25 -16.23
C LEU A 221 -5.77 -35.13 -16.91
N GLY A 222 -6.27 -34.69 -18.08
CA GLY A 222 -7.26 -35.45 -18.86
C GLY A 222 -8.58 -35.71 -18.12
N THR A 223 -9.06 -34.76 -17.31
CA THR A 223 -10.34 -34.93 -16.59
C THR A 223 -11.52 -34.62 -17.51
N PRO A 224 -12.54 -35.49 -17.63
CA PRO A 224 -13.77 -35.18 -18.34
C PRO A 224 -14.65 -34.25 -17.47
N HIS A 225 -14.70 -32.97 -17.80
CA HIS A 225 -15.50 -31.96 -17.12
C HIS A 225 -16.92 -31.83 -17.67
N ARG A 226 -17.16 -32.20 -18.93
CA ARG A 226 -18.43 -31.98 -19.66
C ARG A 226 -18.77 -33.12 -20.64
N GLY A 227 -20.03 -33.20 -21.08
CA GLY A 227 -20.45 -34.03 -22.24
C GLY A 227 -20.17 -33.35 -23.59
N SER A 228 -19.67 -34.07 -24.61
CA SER A 228 -19.37 -33.44 -25.91
C SER A 228 -20.61 -33.38 -26.82
N PRO A 229 -21.01 -32.21 -27.36
CA PRO A 229 -22.11 -32.12 -28.31
C PRO A 229 -21.65 -32.71 -29.66
N GLY A 230 -22.30 -33.80 -30.11
CA GLY A 230 -22.00 -34.45 -31.40
C GLY A 230 -21.73 -35.95 -31.35
N MET A 231 -21.76 -36.58 -30.17
CA MET A 231 -21.78 -38.04 -30.02
C MET A 231 -22.99 -38.42 -29.17
N ALA A 232 -23.88 -39.24 -29.72
CA ALA A 232 -24.91 -39.87 -28.91
C ALA A 232 -24.20 -40.70 -27.82
N ASP A 233 -24.61 -40.49 -26.57
CA ASP A 233 -24.15 -41.15 -25.35
C ASP A 233 -22.84 -40.64 -24.74
N LEU A 234 -22.96 -39.82 -23.67
CA LEU A 234 -21.91 -39.58 -22.66
C LEU A 234 -21.29 -40.89 -22.12
N GLY A 235 -22.07 -41.98 -22.23
CA GLY A 235 -21.62 -43.35 -22.04
C GLY A 235 -20.41 -43.74 -22.89
N GLU A 236 -20.18 -43.20 -24.10
CA GLU A 236 -19.03 -43.56 -24.93
C GLU A 236 -17.70 -43.00 -24.42
N THR A 237 -17.60 -41.72 -24.01
CA THR A 237 -16.37 -41.15 -23.44
C THR A 237 -16.00 -41.88 -22.15
N VAL A 238 -16.98 -42.13 -21.29
CA VAL A 238 -16.77 -42.81 -20.01
C VAL A 238 -16.48 -44.29 -20.22
N ARG A 239 -17.13 -44.96 -21.17
CA ARG A 239 -16.81 -46.34 -21.58
C ARG A 239 -15.47 -46.43 -22.28
N SER A 240 -15.03 -45.39 -23.00
CA SER A 240 -13.70 -45.28 -23.60
C SER A 240 -12.62 -45.15 -22.53
N ILE A 241 -12.79 -44.23 -21.58
CA ILE A 241 -11.95 -44.09 -20.38
C ILE A 241 -11.91 -45.42 -19.63
N ALA A 242 -13.07 -46.03 -19.37
CA ALA A 242 -13.15 -47.28 -18.61
C ALA A 242 -12.53 -48.47 -19.35
N SER A 243 -12.87 -48.71 -20.62
CA SER A 243 -12.35 -49.83 -21.42
C SER A 243 -10.84 -49.72 -21.68
N THR A 244 -10.33 -48.49 -21.82
CA THR A 244 -8.91 -48.20 -22.05
C THR A 244 -8.09 -48.33 -20.77
N ILE A 245 -8.58 -47.80 -19.64
CA ILE A 245 -7.82 -47.70 -18.39
C ILE A 245 -7.98 -48.96 -17.53
N LEU A 246 -9.18 -49.58 -17.47
CA LEU A 246 -9.48 -50.68 -16.53
C LEU A 246 -9.26 -52.10 -17.06
N ARG A 247 -9.28 -52.32 -18.40
CA ARG A 247 -9.20 -53.66 -19.02
C ARG A 247 -10.13 -54.76 -18.41
N VAL A 248 -11.20 -54.39 -17.70
CA VAL A 248 -12.25 -55.31 -17.14
C VAL A 248 -13.58 -54.55 -17.00
N ASP A 249 -14.72 -55.26 -17.08
CA ASP A 249 -16.09 -54.74 -16.96
C ASP A 249 -16.29 -53.90 -15.69
N SER A 250 -16.61 -52.62 -15.86
CA SER A 250 -16.70 -51.62 -14.78
C SER A 250 -18.11 -51.58 -14.15
N ASN A 251 -18.21 -51.09 -12.91
CA ASN A 251 -19.46 -51.09 -12.12
C ASN A 251 -20.56 -50.29 -12.83
N ALA A 252 -21.72 -50.92 -13.05
CA ALA A 252 -22.88 -50.30 -13.71
C ALA A 252 -23.46 -49.10 -12.94
N ALA A 253 -23.12 -48.92 -11.65
CA ALA A 253 -23.48 -47.73 -10.87
C ALA A 253 -22.57 -46.52 -11.14
N LEU A 254 -21.27 -46.77 -11.38
CA LEU A 254 -20.26 -45.75 -11.70
C LEU A 254 -20.39 -45.29 -13.17
N LEU A 255 -20.70 -46.23 -14.07
CA LEU A 255 -21.08 -45.93 -15.45
C LEU A 255 -22.46 -45.23 -15.56
N ARG A 256 -23.38 -45.44 -14.60
CA ARG A 256 -24.69 -44.74 -14.54
C ARG A 256 -24.61 -43.33 -13.99
N ALA A 257 -23.78 -43.08 -12.98
CA ALA A 257 -23.46 -41.72 -12.52
C ALA A 257 -22.76 -40.87 -13.59
N LEU A 258 -22.36 -41.50 -14.70
CA LEU A 258 -21.61 -40.94 -15.80
C LEU A 258 -22.25 -41.27 -17.17
N GLY A 259 -23.52 -41.70 -17.23
CA GLY A 259 -24.13 -42.26 -18.45
C GLY A 259 -25.46 -41.63 -18.86
N THR A 260 -25.47 -41.01 -20.04
CA THR A 260 -26.60 -40.48 -20.86
C THR A 260 -27.49 -39.42 -20.19
N ASP A 261 -27.33 -38.18 -20.64
CA ASP A 261 -27.97 -36.95 -20.14
C ASP A 261 -27.74 -36.68 -18.65
N SER A 262 -26.50 -36.39 -18.27
CA SER A 262 -26.15 -36.13 -16.88
C SER A 262 -26.02 -34.62 -16.61
N PRO A 263 -27.10 -33.95 -16.15
CA PRO A 263 -27.01 -32.67 -15.46
C PRO A 263 -25.93 -32.65 -14.39
N GLU A 264 -25.54 -33.78 -13.81
CA GLU A 264 -24.62 -33.87 -12.68
C GLU A 264 -23.17 -33.49 -13.04
N LEU A 265 -22.69 -33.78 -14.25
CA LEU A 265 -21.36 -33.33 -14.69
C LEU A 265 -21.34 -31.82 -14.97
N GLU A 266 -22.39 -31.31 -15.60
CA GLU A 266 -22.56 -29.86 -15.80
C GLU A 266 -22.73 -29.12 -14.47
N LEU A 267 -23.61 -29.60 -13.58
CA LEU A 267 -23.79 -29.07 -12.23
C LEU A 267 -22.52 -29.19 -11.41
N GLY A 268 -21.75 -30.28 -11.55
CA GLY A 268 -20.47 -30.46 -10.90
C GLY A 268 -19.40 -29.48 -11.42
N ARG A 269 -19.40 -29.18 -12.72
CA ARG A 269 -18.57 -28.15 -13.34
C ARG A 269 -18.98 -26.76 -12.86
N GLU A 270 -20.26 -26.41 -12.95
CA GLU A 270 -20.81 -25.12 -12.51
C GLU A 270 -20.54 -24.87 -11.02
N SER A 271 -20.82 -25.87 -10.17
CA SER A 271 -20.54 -25.81 -8.74
C SER A 271 -19.06 -25.60 -8.47
N PHE A 272 -18.18 -26.33 -9.19
CA PHE A 272 -16.74 -26.14 -9.07
C PHE A 272 -16.29 -24.75 -9.52
N THR A 273 -16.83 -24.22 -10.62
CA THR A 273 -16.51 -22.86 -11.10
C THR A 273 -16.96 -21.80 -10.09
N VAL A 274 -18.09 -22.00 -9.42
CA VAL A 274 -18.53 -21.12 -8.32
C VAL A 274 -17.53 -21.17 -7.16
N LEU A 275 -17.09 -22.37 -6.74
CA LEU A 275 -16.08 -22.52 -5.69
C LEU A 275 -14.73 -21.91 -6.09
N TRP A 276 -14.32 -22.11 -7.35
CA TRP A 276 -13.09 -21.57 -7.90
C TRP A 276 -13.08 -20.04 -7.85
N ARG A 277 -14.18 -19.40 -8.26
CA ARG A 277 -14.33 -17.94 -8.16
C ARG A 277 -14.41 -17.45 -6.72
N LYS A 278 -15.13 -18.19 -5.87
CA LYS A 278 -15.34 -17.84 -4.45
C LYS A 278 -14.06 -17.89 -3.63
N HIS A 279 -13.25 -18.93 -3.80
CA HIS A 279 -12.05 -19.17 -2.99
C HIS A 279 -10.75 -18.77 -3.69
N GLY A 280 -10.79 -18.45 -4.98
CA GLY A 280 -9.67 -17.84 -5.70
C GLY A 280 -8.43 -18.73 -5.84
N PHE A 281 -8.55 -20.06 -5.69
CA PHE A 281 -7.43 -20.99 -5.90
C PHE A 281 -7.05 -21.09 -7.39
N ARG A 282 -5.80 -21.48 -7.67
CA ARG A 282 -5.30 -21.60 -9.05
C ARG A 282 -5.72 -22.94 -9.67
N VAL A 283 -6.17 -22.94 -10.91
CA VAL A 283 -6.54 -24.17 -11.65
C VAL A 283 -5.75 -24.24 -12.96
N LYS A 284 -5.15 -25.40 -13.24
CA LYS A 284 -4.46 -25.67 -14.51
C LYS A 284 -4.96 -26.97 -15.11
N THR A 285 -5.29 -26.94 -16.40
CA THR A 285 -5.79 -28.09 -17.15
C THR A 285 -4.75 -28.54 -18.17
N PHE A 286 -4.45 -29.85 -18.19
CA PHE A 286 -3.57 -30.47 -19.17
C PHE A 286 -4.35 -31.50 -20.01
N GLN A 287 -4.23 -31.37 -21.33
CA GLN A 287 -4.90 -32.20 -22.34
C GLN A 287 -3.93 -33.17 -23.00
N GLU A 288 -4.43 -34.31 -23.47
CA GLU A 288 -3.64 -35.25 -24.27
C GLU A 288 -3.48 -34.77 -25.72
N ALA A 289 -2.31 -34.95 -26.31
CA ALA A 289 -2.07 -34.60 -27.72
C ALA A 289 -2.37 -35.73 -28.70
N ARG A 290 -2.30 -36.99 -28.23
CA ARG A 290 -2.33 -38.18 -29.09
C ARG A 290 -3.48 -39.10 -28.70
N GLY A 291 -4.23 -39.58 -29.68
CA GLY A 291 -5.18 -40.67 -29.48
C GLY A 291 -4.49 -42.01 -29.20
N ILE A 292 -5.27 -43.02 -28.85
CA ILE A 292 -4.74 -44.38 -28.65
C ILE A 292 -4.80 -45.17 -29.95
N SER A 293 -3.65 -45.68 -30.37
CA SER A 293 -3.55 -46.62 -31.47
C SER A 293 -3.73 -48.06 -30.97
N GLY A 294 -4.76 -48.76 -31.44
CA GLY A 294 -4.89 -50.22 -31.30
C GLY A 294 -5.90 -50.77 -30.29
N ALA A 295 -6.82 -49.96 -29.77
CA ALA A 295 -7.97 -50.44 -28.99
C ALA A 295 -9.27 -50.23 -29.79
N ASN A 296 -10.20 -51.19 -29.77
CA ASN A 296 -11.50 -51.15 -30.45
C ASN A 296 -12.45 -50.11 -29.84
N VAL A 297 -12.10 -48.81 -29.92
CA VAL A 297 -12.95 -47.71 -29.48
C VAL A 297 -12.90 -46.59 -30.51
N GLY A 298 -13.97 -46.46 -31.30
CA GLY A 298 -14.19 -45.33 -32.19
C GLY A 298 -13.26 -45.21 -33.41
N PRO A 299 -13.42 -44.17 -34.24
CA PRO A 299 -12.63 -43.99 -35.46
C PRO A 299 -11.14 -43.93 -35.12
N LEU A 300 -10.35 -44.74 -35.82
CA LEU A 300 -8.91 -44.92 -35.64
C LEU A 300 -8.19 -43.63 -35.19
N ASN A 301 -7.55 -43.69 -34.01
CA ASN A 301 -6.67 -42.66 -33.44
C ASN A 301 -7.34 -41.46 -32.74
N SER A 302 -8.54 -41.63 -32.17
CA SER A 302 -9.23 -40.60 -31.36
C SER A 302 -8.66 -40.46 -29.94
N LYS A 303 -8.78 -39.24 -29.37
CA LYS A 303 -8.49 -38.93 -27.95
C LYS A 303 -9.49 -39.64 -27.04
N VAL A 304 -9.04 -40.09 -25.86
CA VAL A 304 -9.87 -40.66 -24.79
C VAL A 304 -10.78 -39.59 -24.20
N VAL A 305 -10.25 -38.40 -23.94
CA VAL A 305 -11.03 -37.24 -23.50
C VAL A 305 -10.92 -36.16 -24.56
N PRO A 306 -12.00 -35.90 -25.32
CA PRO A 306 -12.03 -34.82 -26.29
C PRO A 306 -11.71 -33.47 -25.64
N ASP A 307 -11.07 -32.56 -26.38
CA ASP A 307 -10.68 -31.24 -25.86
C ASP A 307 -11.91 -30.49 -25.31
N THR A 308 -13.04 -30.60 -26.01
CA THR A 308 -14.36 -30.10 -25.59
C THR A 308 -14.83 -30.64 -24.25
N SER A 309 -14.53 -31.90 -23.92
CA SER A 309 -14.92 -32.50 -22.64
C SER A 309 -13.95 -32.14 -21.52
N SER A 310 -12.70 -31.81 -21.86
CA SER A 310 -11.64 -31.54 -20.90
C SER A 310 -11.55 -30.09 -20.40
N THR A 311 -12.30 -29.16 -20.98
CA THR A 311 -12.33 -27.73 -20.56
C THR A 311 -13.43 -27.45 -19.55
N LEU A 312 -13.20 -26.46 -18.69
CA LEU A 312 -14.17 -25.90 -17.73
C LEU A 312 -15.01 -24.76 -18.33
N ASP A 313 -14.62 -24.25 -19.50
CA ASP A 313 -15.28 -23.16 -20.25
C ASP A 313 -15.35 -21.85 -19.44
N ASP A 314 -14.34 -21.58 -18.61
CA ASP A 314 -14.14 -20.31 -17.90
C ASP A 314 -13.03 -19.48 -18.57
N PRO A 315 -13.19 -18.17 -18.82
CA PRO A 315 -12.16 -17.32 -19.42
C PRO A 315 -10.82 -17.30 -18.67
N LYS A 316 -10.80 -17.68 -17.38
CA LYS A 316 -9.57 -17.79 -16.58
C LYS A 316 -8.79 -19.07 -16.84
N GLU A 317 -9.39 -20.07 -17.49
CA GLU A 317 -8.75 -21.36 -17.76
C GLU A 317 -7.74 -21.28 -18.91
N HIS A 318 -6.53 -21.77 -18.65
CA HIS A 318 -5.45 -21.85 -19.64
C HIS A 318 -5.06 -23.32 -19.85
N ALA A 319 -5.87 -24.05 -20.62
CA ALA A 319 -5.62 -25.45 -20.95
C ALA A 319 -4.39 -25.61 -21.86
N GLU A 320 -3.56 -26.62 -21.59
CA GLU A 320 -2.32 -26.85 -22.32
C GLU A 320 -2.14 -28.34 -22.67
N THR A 321 -1.58 -28.65 -23.84
CA THR A 321 -1.41 -30.04 -24.28
C THR A 321 -0.07 -30.66 -23.84
N ILE A 322 -0.09 -31.93 -23.43
CA ILE A 322 1.07 -32.81 -23.22
C ILE A 322 1.20 -33.76 -24.41
N SER A 323 2.40 -33.93 -24.97
CA SER A 323 2.67 -34.76 -26.17
C SER A 323 2.65 -36.28 -25.88
N ALA A 324 1.60 -36.75 -25.22
CA ALA A 324 1.34 -38.13 -24.85
C ALA A 324 -0.13 -38.50 -25.09
N ASN A 325 -0.45 -39.79 -24.98
CA ASN A 325 -1.83 -40.26 -24.88
C ASN A 325 -2.27 -40.32 -23.41
N HIS A 326 -3.57 -40.50 -23.16
CA HIS A 326 -4.19 -40.47 -21.83
C HIS A 326 -3.50 -41.35 -20.78
N MET A 327 -2.95 -42.49 -21.20
CA MET A 327 -2.28 -43.45 -20.30
C MET A 327 -0.85 -43.06 -19.94
N ASN A 328 -0.18 -42.27 -20.80
CA ASN A 328 1.23 -41.90 -20.64
C ASN A 328 1.42 -40.44 -20.23
N MET A 329 0.37 -39.60 -20.22
CA MET A 329 0.48 -38.18 -19.84
C MET A 329 0.86 -37.94 -18.37
N CYS A 330 0.88 -38.99 -17.55
CA CYS A 330 1.26 -38.95 -16.12
C CYS A 330 2.55 -39.72 -15.82
N ARG A 331 3.25 -40.24 -16.84
CA ARG A 331 4.43 -41.12 -16.68
C ARG A 331 5.66 -40.43 -17.25
N PHE A 332 6.58 -40.06 -16.37
CA PHE A 332 7.80 -39.32 -16.72
C PHE A 332 9.04 -40.10 -16.32
N ASP A 333 10.04 -40.12 -17.21
CA ASP A 333 11.27 -40.91 -17.03
C ASP A 333 12.44 -40.08 -16.46
N SER A 334 12.34 -38.75 -16.44
CA SER A 334 13.42 -37.86 -16.04
C SER A 334 12.93 -36.43 -15.78
N GLU A 335 13.74 -35.63 -15.09
CA GLU A 335 13.52 -34.18 -14.92
C GLU A 335 13.59 -33.40 -16.25
N HIS A 336 14.07 -34.04 -17.31
CA HIS A 336 14.20 -33.46 -18.65
C HIS A 336 12.99 -33.72 -19.54
N ASP A 337 12.05 -34.57 -19.12
CA ASP A 337 10.82 -34.84 -19.85
C ASP A 337 10.00 -33.54 -20.02
N ALA A 338 9.57 -33.29 -21.26
CA ALA A 338 8.87 -32.05 -21.61
C ALA A 338 7.49 -31.93 -20.93
N GLY A 339 6.80 -33.05 -20.68
CA GLY A 339 5.56 -33.09 -19.91
C GLY A 339 5.81 -32.87 -18.42
N TYR A 340 6.85 -33.48 -17.86
CA TYR A 340 7.25 -33.27 -16.47
C TYR A 340 7.54 -31.80 -16.18
N ARG A 341 8.35 -31.12 -17.01
CA ARG A 341 8.71 -29.72 -16.83
C ARG A 341 7.51 -28.78 -16.79
N LYS A 342 6.48 -29.05 -17.60
CA LYS A 342 5.23 -28.26 -17.60
C LYS A 342 4.49 -28.40 -16.28
N ILE A 343 4.35 -29.64 -15.80
CA ILE A 343 3.64 -29.93 -14.55
C ILE A 343 4.44 -29.46 -13.33
N SER A 344 5.74 -29.71 -13.28
CA SER A 344 6.61 -29.30 -12.16
C SER A 344 6.72 -27.79 -12.06
N HIS A 345 6.76 -27.07 -13.18
CA HIS A 345 6.69 -25.60 -13.19
C HIS A 345 5.37 -25.09 -12.60
N GLU A 346 4.24 -25.67 -12.97
CA GLU A 346 2.95 -25.25 -12.42
C GLU A 346 2.84 -25.56 -10.92
N ILE A 347 3.29 -26.75 -10.50
CA ILE A 347 3.36 -27.11 -9.07
C ILE A 347 4.23 -26.11 -8.31
N ARG A 348 5.41 -25.73 -8.85
CA ARG A 348 6.28 -24.72 -8.25
C ARG A 348 5.56 -23.38 -8.10
N THR A 349 4.88 -22.91 -9.14
CA THR A 349 4.11 -21.66 -9.10
C THR A 349 3.01 -21.71 -8.05
N MET A 350 2.26 -22.82 -7.96
CA MET A 350 1.23 -23.01 -6.94
C MET A 350 1.80 -23.06 -5.52
N ILE A 351 2.98 -23.65 -5.31
CA ILE A 351 3.68 -23.66 -4.02
C ILE A 351 4.10 -22.24 -3.64
N LEU A 352 4.68 -21.48 -4.56
CA LEU A 352 5.08 -20.09 -4.32
C LEU A 352 3.88 -19.22 -3.96
N LEU A 353 2.76 -19.36 -4.69
CA LEU A 353 1.50 -18.69 -4.36
C LEU A 353 0.92 -19.15 -3.03
N ALA A 354 0.97 -20.44 -2.72
CA ALA A 354 0.52 -20.98 -1.45
C ALA A 354 1.33 -20.45 -0.26
N LYS A 355 2.62 -20.17 -0.45
CA LYS A 355 3.50 -19.49 0.51
C LYS A 355 3.27 -17.98 0.56
N ALA A 356 2.90 -17.37 -0.57
CA ALA A 356 2.63 -15.94 -0.73
C ALA A 356 1.19 -15.54 -0.37
N VAL A 357 0.33 -16.49 0.02
CA VAL A 357 -0.93 -16.22 0.74
C VAL A 357 -0.73 -16.48 2.23
N PRO A 358 0.02 -15.65 2.96
CA PRO A 358 -0.35 -15.33 4.32
C PRO A 358 -1.42 -14.23 4.27
N ASN A 359 -2.35 -14.24 5.23
CA ASN A 359 -2.80 -12.98 5.83
C ASN A 359 -1.61 -12.03 5.82
N ILE A 360 -1.67 -10.86 5.16
CA ILE A 360 -0.56 -9.89 5.13
C ILE A 360 0.07 -9.93 6.53
N ASP A 361 1.29 -10.46 6.63
CA ASP A 361 1.90 -10.74 7.91
C ASP A 361 2.09 -9.40 8.65
N THR A 362 2.40 -9.46 9.93
CA THR A 362 2.61 -8.24 10.74
C THR A 362 3.61 -7.29 10.07
N ASP A 363 4.60 -7.86 9.38
CA ASP A 363 5.70 -7.14 8.73
C ASP A 363 5.29 -6.49 7.39
N GLY A 364 4.53 -7.18 6.55
CA GLY A 364 3.98 -6.64 5.31
C GLY A 364 2.95 -5.54 5.59
N LYS A 365 2.15 -5.68 6.66
CA LYS A 365 1.26 -4.59 7.13
C LYS A 365 2.08 -3.41 7.63
N ALA A 366 3.17 -3.65 8.37
CA ALA A 366 4.07 -2.59 8.81
C ALA A 366 4.76 -1.90 7.63
N PHE A 367 5.15 -2.66 6.59
CA PHE A 367 5.75 -2.10 5.38
C PHE A 367 4.76 -1.19 4.64
N LEU A 368 3.55 -1.66 4.37
CA LEU A 368 2.50 -0.83 3.75
C LEU A 368 2.20 0.42 4.60
N ARG A 369 2.06 0.28 5.92
CA ARG A 369 1.88 1.42 6.82
C ARG A 369 3.04 2.42 6.77
N SER A 370 4.27 1.95 6.59
CA SER A 370 5.44 2.83 6.48
C SER A 370 5.45 3.68 5.21
N LEU A 371 4.74 3.24 4.15
CA LEU A 371 4.58 3.96 2.88
C LEU A 371 3.35 4.89 2.90
N ALA A 372 2.31 4.53 3.66
CA ALA A 372 1.09 5.31 3.80
C ALA A 372 1.32 6.74 4.35
N PHE A 373 0.45 7.67 3.96
CA PHE A 373 0.30 9.02 4.53
C PHE A 373 -1.15 9.50 4.33
N SER A 374 -1.63 10.41 5.18
CA SER A 374 -3.05 10.77 5.29
C SER A 374 -3.64 11.36 4.00
N GLU A 375 -2.84 12.10 3.25
CA GLU A 375 -3.28 12.88 2.09
C GLU A 375 -3.20 12.09 0.76
N MET A 376 -2.82 10.81 0.79
CA MET A 376 -2.46 10.02 -0.38
C MET A 376 -3.55 9.94 -1.47
N ASP A 377 -4.83 10.04 -1.08
CA ASP A 377 -6.00 9.99 -1.97
C ASP A 377 -6.81 11.31 -2.02
N ASN A 378 -6.38 12.37 -1.33
CA ASN A 378 -7.16 13.60 -1.15
C ASN A 378 -7.56 14.24 -2.49
N ARG A 379 -6.58 14.41 -3.39
CA ARG A 379 -6.83 15.02 -4.71
C ARG A 379 -7.79 14.21 -5.55
N ARG A 380 -7.60 12.88 -5.59
CA ARG A 380 -8.49 11.96 -6.30
C ARG A 380 -9.92 12.08 -5.77
N GLY A 381 -10.10 12.19 -4.45
CA GLY A 381 -11.39 12.41 -3.80
C GLY A 381 -12.07 13.72 -4.22
N ASN A 382 -11.30 14.81 -4.31
CA ASN A 382 -11.80 16.17 -4.53
C ASN A 382 -12.06 16.53 -6.00
N ILE A 383 -11.50 15.80 -6.98
CA ILE A 383 -11.80 16.01 -8.41
C ILE A 383 -13.27 15.67 -8.66
N GLN A 384 -14.04 16.60 -9.23
CA GLN A 384 -15.44 16.36 -9.60
C GLN A 384 -15.52 15.16 -10.58
N ARG A 385 -16.58 14.37 -10.43
CA ARG A 385 -16.83 13.26 -11.37
C ARG A 385 -17.16 13.85 -12.74
N ALA A 386 -16.61 13.24 -13.79
CA ALA A 386 -16.99 13.57 -15.16
C ALA A 386 -18.52 13.47 -15.32
N LEU A 387 -19.14 14.40 -16.05
CA LEU A 387 -20.55 14.29 -16.42
C LEU A 387 -20.77 12.98 -17.19
N ASP A 388 -21.98 12.42 -17.06
CA ASP A 388 -22.34 11.24 -17.84
C ASP A 388 -22.18 11.53 -19.35
N ASP A 389 -21.75 10.52 -20.10
CA ASP A 389 -21.40 10.58 -21.52
C ASP A 389 -20.20 11.46 -21.94
N THR A 390 -19.53 12.16 -21.03
CA THR A 390 -18.27 12.87 -21.32
C THR A 390 -17.03 11.95 -21.31
N CYS A 391 -15.87 12.47 -21.75
CA CYS A 391 -14.57 11.79 -21.79
C CYS A 391 -14.46 10.57 -22.74
N SER A 392 -15.56 10.19 -23.39
CA SER A 392 -15.64 8.97 -24.20
C SER A 392 -14.74 9.01 -25.46
N TRP A 393 -14.40 10.22 -25.93
CA TRP A 393 -13.56 10.41 -27.11
C TRP A 393 -12.13 9.88 -26.92
N LEU A 394 -11.57 9.89 -25.69
CA LEU A 394 -10.22 9.42 -25.42
C LEU A 394 -10.05 7.96 -25.85
N TYR A 395 -11.03 7.13 -25.53
CA TYR A 395 -11.05 5.70 -25.84
C TYR A 395 -11.24 5.40 -27.35
N MET A 396 -11.58 6.42 -28.13
CA MET A 396 -11.69 6.35 -29.58
C MET A 396 -10.41 6.78 -30.29
N THR A 397 -9.49 7.45 -29.59
CA THR A 397 -8.21 7.87 -30.16
C THR A 397 -7.33 6.66 -30.49
N PRO A 398 -6.63 6.66 -31.64
CA PRO A 398 -5.65 5.62 -31.96
C PRO A 398 -4.60 5.47 -30.85
N GLN A 399 -4.08 6.58 -30.34
CA GLN A 399 -3.05 6.61 -29.31
C GLN A 399 -3.46 5.86 -28.03
N TYR A 400 -4.69 6.06 -27.54
CA TYR A 400 -5.15 5.34 -26.35
C TYR A 400 -5.37 3.85 -26.63
N ARG A 401 -5.93 3.51 -27.80
CA ARG A 401 -6.16 2.12 -28.21
C ARG A 401 -4.86 1.36 -28.36
N ASP A 402 -3.89 1.96 -29.05
CA ASP A 402 -2.57 1.38 -29.25
C ASP A 402 -1.85 1.17 -27.91
N TRP A 403 -1.98 2.13 -26.99
CA TRP A 403 -1.44 2.02 -25.64
C TRP A 403 -2.10 0.90 -24.81
N ILE A 404 -3.44 0.85 -24.77
CA ILE A 404 -4.16 -0.12 -23.92
C ILE A 404 -4.08 -1.54 -24.47
N ASP A 405 -4.07 -1.70 -25.80
CA ASP A 405 -4.02 -2.98 -26.50
C ASP A 405 -2.60 -3.41 -26.89
N LYS A 406 -1.58 -2.60 -26.54
CA LYS A 406 -0.15 -2.89 -26.75
C LYS A 406 0.23 -3.07 -28.22
N ILE A 407 -0.23 -2.15 -29.05
CA ILE A 407 0.20 -2.04 -30.44
C ILE A 407 1.53 -1.28 -30.46
N ASP A 408 2.50 -1.78 -31.22
CA ASP A 408 3.84 -1.19 -31.42
C ASP A 408 4.59 -0.82 -30.12
N VAL A 409 4.48 -1.66 -29.08
CA VAL A 409 5.17 -1.47 -27.78
C VAL A 409 6.68 -1.36 -27.91
N ALA A 410 7.26 -1.92 -28.97
CA ALA A 410 8.69 -1.74 -29.28
C ALA A 410 9.10 -0.27 -29.48
N GLU A 411 8.16 0.59 -29.89
CA GLU A 411 8.42 2.01 -30.11
C GLU A 411 7.96 2.86 -28.92
N ASN A 412 6.77 2.57 -28.36
CA ASN A 412 6.17 3.39 -27.30
C ASN A 412 6.49 2.93 -25.85
N HIS A 413 7.06 1.73 -25.69
CA HIS A 413 7.42 1.11 -24.41
C HIS A 413 6.30 1.12 -23.35
N GLY A 414 5.03 1.25 -23.73
CA GLY A 414 3.89 1.31 -22.79
C GLY A 414 3.64 2.71 -22.18
N LEU A 415 4.14 3.79 -22.78
CA LEU A 415 3.93 5.17 -22.32
C LEU A 415 2.85 5.91 -23.14
N LEU A 416 1.90 6.50 -22.44
CA LEU A 416 0.92 7.46 -22.97
C LEU A 416 1.03 8.79 -22.22
N TRP A 417 1.03 9.90 -22.94
CA TRP A 417 1.08 11.24 -22.37
C TRP A 417 -0.10 12.10 -22.81
N VAL A 418 -0.93 12.47 -21.83
CA VAL A 418 -2.06 13.39 -21.99
C VAL A 418 -1.60 14.82 -21.68
N LYS A 419 -1.51 15.68 -22.70
CA LYS A 419 -1.12 17.09 -22.59
C LYS A 419 -2.32 18.01 -22.76
N GLY A 420 -2.24 19.21 -22.21
CA GLY A 420 -3.24 20.24 -22.51
C GLY A 420 -3.16 21.49 -21.66
N LYS A 421 -3.90 22.52 -22.08
CA LYS A 421 -3.97 23.82 -21.38
C LYS A 421 -4.40 23.70 -19.91
N PRO A 422 -3.98 24.62 -19.03
CA PRO A 422 -4.54 24.71 -17.68
C PRO A 422 -6.07 24.82 -17.72
N GLY A 423 -6.77 24.05 -16.88
CA GLY A 423 -8.23 24.04 -16.88
C GLY A 423 -8.91 23.39 -18.09
N SER A 424 -8.22 22.60 -18.93
CA SER A 424 -8.81 21.91 -20.08
C SER A 424 -9.55 20.59 -19.76
N GLY A 425 -9.56 20.17 -18.49
CA GLY A 425 -10.24 18.94 -18.03
C GLY A 425 -9.37 17.69 -17.87
N LYS A 426 -8.02 17.81 -17.96
CA LYS A 426 -7.08 16.68 -17.85
C LYS A 426 -7.30 15.79 -16.63
N SER A 427 -7.36 16.36 -15.42
CA SER A 427 -7.52 15.57 -14.19
C SER A 427 -8.86 14.82 -14.12
N THR A 428 -9.93 15.42 -14.66
CA THR A 428 -11.24 14.79 -14.80
C THR A 428 -11.16 13.61 -15.78
N LEU A 429 -10.47 13.80 -16.91
CA LEU A 429 -10.23 12.76 -17.91
C LEU A 429 -9.39 11.61 -17.35
N MET A 430 -8.31 11.91 -16.63
CA MET A 430 -7.43 10.92 -15.98
C MET A 430 -8.17 10.11 -14.91
N LYS A 431 -9.06 10.77 -14.14
CA LYS A 431 -9.92 10.09 -13.16
C LYS A 431 -10.93 9.16 -13.84
N ASP A 432 -11.52 9.54 -14.98
CA ASP A 432 -12.39 8.64 -15.74
C ASP A 432 -11.61 7.45 -16.33
N ALA A 433 -10.43 7.71 -16.90
CA ALA A 433 -9.57 6.67 -17.47
C ALA A 433 -9.14 5.64 -16.42
N LEU A 434 -8.77 6.09 -15.22
CA LEU A 434 -8.49 5.23 -14.07
C LEU A 434 -9.71 4.37 -13.71
N ARG A 435 -10.88 4.99 -13.55
CA ARG A 435 -12.13 4.29 -13.22
C ARG A 435 -12.44 3.20 -14.25
N ARG A 436 -12.27 3.48 -15.54
CA ARG A 436 -12.50 2.49 -16.61
C ARG A 436 -11.44 1.40 -16.64
N ALA A 437 -10.18 1.71 -16.31
CA ALA A 437 -9.14 0.69 -16.15
C ALA A 437 -9.45 -0.24 -14.97
N GLU A 438 -9.84 0.32 -13.81
CA GLU A 438 -10.26 -0.45 -12.64
C GLU A 438 -11.43 -1.40 -12.98
N MET A 439 -12.45 -0.92 -13.71
CA MET A 439 -13.56 -1.76 -14.19
C MET A 439 -13.11 -2.81 -15.23
N ARG A 440 -12.22 -2.46 -16.16
CA ARG A 440 -11.72 -3.39 -17.20
C ARG A 440 -10.94 -4.55 -16.60
N TYR A 441 -10.19 -4.29 -15.54
CA TYR A 441 -9.30 -5.26 -14.92
C TYR A 441 -9.87 -5.84 -13.62
N GLU A 442 -11.12 -5.54 -13.28
CA GLU A 442 -11.79 -6.10 -12.12
C GLU A 442 -11.79 -7.65 -12.17
N GLY A 443 -11.34 -8.28 -11.09
CA GLY A 443 -11.26 -9.74 -11.00
C GLY A 443 -10.13 -10.40 -11.81
N THR A 444 -9.25 -9.61 -12.43
CA THR A 444 -7.99 -10.05 -13.06
C THR A 444 -6.81 -9.95 -12.08
N GLN A 445 -5.61 -10.38 -12.49
CA GLN A 445 -4.37 -10.19 -11.70
C GLN A 445 -3.65 -8.87 -12.02
N THR A 446 -4.23 -8.01 -12.86
CA THR A 446 -3.63 -6.73 -13.24
C THR A 446 -3.76 -5.72 -12.10
N THR A 447 -2.63 -5.13 -11.72
CA THR A 447 -2.56 -4.08 -10.69
C THR A 447 -2.92 -2.73 -11.30
N THR A 448 -3.75 -1.94 -10.63
CA THR A 448 -4.04 -0.57 -11.05
C THR A 448 -3.65 0.38 -9.93
N ALA A 449 -2.82 1.38 -10.21
CA ALA A 449 -2.40 2.37 -9.22
C ALA A 449 -2.40 3.77 -9.81
N ALA A 450 -2.66 4.77 -8.98
CA ALA A 450 -2.71 6.15 -9.44
C ALA A 450 -2.22 7.16 -8.42
N PHE A 451 -1.70 8.28 -8.90
CA PHE A 451 -1.37 9.43 -8.08
C PHE A 451 -1.74 10.72 -8.80
N PHE A 452 -2.39 11.62 -8.08
CA PHE A 452 -2.83 12.92 -8.58
C PHE A 452 -2.12 13.99 -7.76
N PHE A 453 -1.21 14.73 -8.38
CA PHE A 453 -0.53 15.83 -7.70
C PHE A 453 -1.54 16.89 -7.24
N ASN A 454 -1.27 17.48 -6.09
CA ASN A 454 -2.11 18.53 -5.50
C ASN A 454 -1.30 19.75 -5.08
N ALA A 455 -1.17 20.72 -5.98
CA ALA A 455 -0.54 22.01 -5.72
C ALA A 455 -1.24 22.80 -4.58
N ARG A 456 -2.54 22.55 -4.35
CA ARG A 456 -3.34 23.22 -3.31
C ARG A 456 -3.21 22.60 -1.92
N GLY A 457 -2.42 21.54 -1.80
CA GLY A 457 -2.18 20.81 -0.56
C GLY A 457 -1.47 21.61 0.52
N THR A 458 -1.75 21.31 1.79
CA THR A 458 -1.27 22.07 2.97
C THR A 458 0.12 21.65 3.47
N GLU A 459 0.84 20.88 2.65
CA GLU A 459 2.20 20.31 2.82
C GLU A 459 2.34 19.11 3.76
N THR A 460 2.76 17.96 3.17
CA THR A 460 3.88 17.13 3.66
C THR A 460 4.40 16.17 2.57
N LEU A 461 3.56 15.65 1.66
CA LEU A 461 3.99 14.73 0.58
C LEU A 461 3.21 14.80 -0.75
N GLU A 462 1.95 15.25 -0.77
CA GLU A 462 1.02 15.15 -1.93
C GLU A 462 1.41 15.97 -3.19
N LYS A 463 2.39 16.90 -3.06
CA LYS A 463 2.93 17.70 -4.17
C LYS A 463 4.34 17.30 -4.59
N THR A 464 4.89 16.22 -4.02
CA THR A 464 6.30 15.86 -4.15
C THR A 464 6.49 14.53 -4.89
N PRO A 465 7.61 14.35 -5.62
CA PRO A 465 8.00 13.05 -6.15
C PRO A 465 8.08 11.97 -5.07
N LEU A 466 8.52 12.32 -3.86
CA LEU A 466 8.57 11.40 -2.72
C LEU A 466 7.18 10.83 -2.38
N GLY A 467 6.15 11.68 -2.33
CA GLY A 467 4.76 11.26 -2.12
C GLY A 467 4.22 10.37 -3.24
N LEU A 468 4.55 10.71 -4.50
CA LEU A 468 4.21 9.90 -5.67
C LEU A 468 4.74 8.47 -5.53
N TYR A 469 6.04 8.29 -5.29
CA TYR A 469 6.64 6.96 -5.21
C TYR A 469 6.11 6.14 -4.04
N ARG A 470 5.92 6.78 -2.87
CA ARG A 470 5.28 6.14 -1.70
C ARG A 470 3.89 5.63 -2.03
N SER A 471 3.08 6.46 -2.69
CA SER A 471 1.70 6.12 -3.05
C SER A 471 1.62 4.98 -4.07
N LEU A 472 2.40 5.06 -5.15
CA LEU A 472 2.43 4.01 -6.17
C LEU A 472 2.90 2.68 -5.58
N LEU A 473 3.99 2.66 -4.81
CA LEU A 473 4.46 1.44 -4.14
C LEU A 473 3.42 0.90 -3.16
N HIS A 474 2.80 1.76 -2.34
CA HIS A 474 1.75 1.33 -1.42
C HIS A 474 0.61 0.62 -2.16
N GLN A 475 0.09 1.22 -3.23
CA GLN A 475 -1.02 0.65 -4.02
C GLN A 475 -0.62 -0.62 -4.77
N VAL A 476 0.57 -0.65 -5.36
CA VAL A 476 1.08 -1.80 -6.11
C VAL A 476 1.32 -2.98 -5.17
N LEU A 477 2.04 -2.78 -4.07
CA LEU A 477 2.35 -3.85 -3.12
C LEU A 477 1.11 -4.35 -2.36
N HIS A 478 0.10 -3.49 -2.19
CA HIS A 478 -1.18 -3.91 -1.62
C HIS A 478 -1.95 -4.87 -2.55
N GLN A 479 -1.78 -4.75 -3.87
CA GLN A 479 -2.44 -5.60 -4.89
C GLN A 479 -1.58 -6.78 -5.34
N ASP A 480 -0.26 -6.68 -5.23
CA ASP A 480 0.71 -7.70 -5.61
C ASP A 480 1.41 -8.28 -4.37
N ALA A 481 0.81 -9.34 -3.82
CA ALA A 481 1.36 -10.07 -2.67
C ALA A 481 2.74 -10.70 -2.95
N LEU A 482 3.06 -11.03 -4.21
CA LEU A 482 4.38 -11.58 -4.56
C LEU A 482 5.45 -10.49 -4.48
N ALA A 483 5.18 -9.32 -5.06
CA ALA A 483 6.05 -8.16 -4.96
C ALA A 483 6.24 -7.73 -3.48
N LEU A 484 5.16 -7.71 -2.69
CA LEU A 484 5.22 -7.41 -1.26
C LEU A 484 6.12 -8.42 -0.52
N ALA A 485 5.94 -9.72 -0.73
CA ALA A 485 6.76 -10.75 -0.11
C ALA A 485 8.25 -10.63 -0.51
N HIS A 486 8.53 -10.30 -1.77
CA HIS A 486 9.89 -10.14 -2.28
C HIS A 486 10.64 -8.95 -1.65
N LEU A 487 9.94 -7.82 -1.43
CA LEU A 487 10.53 -6.59 -0.90
C LEU A 487 10.50 -6.49 0.63
N THR A 488 9.69 -7.31 1.31
CA THR A 488 9.59 -7.34 2.78
C THR A 488 10.95 -7.50 3.50
N PRO A 489 11.91 -8.32 3.03
CA PRO A 489 13.24 -8.40 3.61
C PRO A 489 14.01 -7.07 3.62
N ILE A 490 13.87 -6.25 2.58
CA ILE A 490 14.51 -4.93 2.47
C ILE A 490 13.91 -3.98 3.53
N PHE A 491 12.57 -3.99 3.67
CA PHE A 491 11.89 -3.25 4.73
C PHE A 491 12.37 -3.68 6.12
N LYS A 492 12.47 -5.00 6.38
CA LYS A 492 12.95 -5.53 7.67
C LYS A 492 14.35 -5.04 8.01
N GLN A 493 15.27 -5.08 7.04
CA GLN A 493 16.63 -4.58 7.23
C GLN A 493 16.62 -3.09 7.61
N LYS A 494 15.78 -2.28 6.96
CA LYS A 494 15.67 -0.84 7.26
C LYS A 494 15.00 -0.57 8.62
N ALA A 495 13.97 -1.34 8.97
CA ALA A 495 13.26 -1.24 10.25
C ALA A 495 14.13 -1.64 11.46
N MET A 496 15.26 -2.32 11.26
CA MET A 496 16.22 -2.63 12.34
C MET A 496 16.93 -1.39 12.89
N PHE A 497 16.92 -0.26 12.18
CA PHE A 497 17.67 0.95 12.54
C PHE A 497 16.85 2.03 13.27
N GLY A 498 15.57 1.79 13.62
CA GLY A 498 14.78 2.71 14.44
C GLY A 498 13.26 2.45 14.46
N PRO A 499 12.51 3.07 15.39
CA PRO A 499 11.06 2.82 15.58
C PRO A 499 10.17 3.44 14.48
N ALA A 500 10.70 4.34 13.65
CA ALA A 500 9.98 4.94 12.52
C ALA A 500 10.84 4.86 11.26
N VAL A 501 10.36 4.15 10.24
CA VAL A 501 11.05 4.03 8.94
C VAL A 501 10.83 5.31 8.13
N THR A 502 11.93 6.02 7.86
CA THR A 502 11.95 7.17 6.94
C THR A 502 12.42 6.71 5.56
N TRP A 503 11.68 7.08 4.53
CA TRP A 503 11.97 6.69 3.14
C TRP A 503 12.56 7.87 2.37
N HIS A 504 13.62 7.62 1.59
CA HIS A 504 14.19 8.58 0.66
C HIS A 504 13.74 8.29 -0.77
N GLN A 505 13.78 9.31 -1.63
CA GLN A 505 13.28 9.22 -3.01
C GLN A 505 14.01 8.16 -3.84
N GLU A 506 15.35 8.17 -3.83
CA GLU A 506 16.18 7.21 -4.59
C GLU A 506 15.88 5.76 -4.19
N GLU A 507 15.72 5.50 -2.89
CA GLU A 507 15.38 4.16 -2.38
C GLU A 507 14.03 3.67 -2.93
N LEU A 508 13.02 4.54 -2.97
CA LEU A 508 11.70 4.17 -3.47
C LEU A 508 11.68 4.01 -4.99
N GLN A 509 12.46 4.80 -5.72
CA GLN A 509 12.69 4.61 -7.15
C GLN A 509 13.31 3.25 -7.45
N ASP A 510 14.29 2.84 -6.65
CA ASP A 510 14.92 1.52 -6.76
C ASP A 510 13.91 0.41 -6.45
N LEU A 511 13.14 0.51 -5.37
CA LEU A 511 12.12 -0.48 -5.04
C LEU A 511 11.07 -0.62 -6.15
N LEU A 512 10.55 0.49 -6.67
CA LEU A 512 9.58 0.47 -7.77
C LEU A 512 10.17 -0.13 -9.05
N SER A 513 11.45 0.17 -9.33
CA SER A 513 12.18 -0.44 -10.43
C SER A 513 12.34 -1.95 -10.24
N HIS A 514 12.65 -2.42 -9.04
CA HIS A 514 12.75 -3.86 -8.74
C HIS A 514 11.42 -4.59 -8.94
N VAL A 515 10.27 -3.96 -8.64
CA VAL A 515 8.96 -4.57 -8.90
C VAL A 515 8.79 -4.89 -10.38
N PHE A 516 9.09 -3.93 -11.28
CA PHE A 516 8.80 -4.06 -12.71
C PHE A 516 9.98 -4.53 -13.58
N ALA A 517 11.18 -4.64 -13.01
CA ALA A 517 12.37 -5.16 -13.70
C ALA A 517 12.56 -6.68 -13.55
N THR A 518 11.54 -7.40 -13.07
CA THR A 518 11.57 -8.86 -12.91
C THR A 518 10.56 -9.55 -13.82
N CYS A 519 10.91 -10.69 -14.41
CA CYS A 519 10.01 -11.45 -15.30
C CYS A 519 8.77 -12.03 -14.60
N GLU A 520 8.71 -11.96 -13.26
CA GLU A 520 7.60 -12.45 -12.44
C GLU A 520 6.60 -11.34 -12.05
N SER A 521 6.82 -10.09 -12.48
CA SER A 521 5.95 -8.96 -12.16
C SER A 521 4.55 -9.14 -12.74
N ARG A 522 3.52 -8.86 -11.94
CA ARG A 522 2.13 -8.84 -12.45
C ARG A 522 1.93 -7.69 -13.45
N PRO A 523 1.00 -7.84 -14.41
CA PRO A 523 0.61 -6.73 -15.26
C PRO A 523 0.18 -5.52 -14.44
N ALA A 524 0.57 -4.32 -14.84
CA ALA A 524 0.23 -3.09 -14.12
C ALA A 524 -0.14 -1.94 -15.05
N VAL A 525 -1.10 -1.13 -14.60
CA VAL A 525 -1.49 0.12 -15.23
C VAL A 525 -1.37 1.25 -14.22
N LEU A 526 -0.51 2.21 -14.51
CA LEU A 526 -0.20 3.35 -13.63
C LEU A 526 -0.74 4.65 -14.24
N PHE A 527 -1.43 5.46 -13.43
CA PHE A 527 -1.90 6.79 -13.81
C PHE A 527 -1.25 7.87 -12.95
N ILE A 528 -0.58 8.84 -13.58
CA ILE A 528 0.14 9.91 -12.89
C ILE A 528 -0.35 11.24 -13.46
N ASP A 529 -1.17 11.95 -12.69
CA ASP A 529 -1.83 13.17 -13.14
C ASP A 529 -1.18 14.44 -12.58
N ALA A 530 -1.10 15.47 -13.42
CA ALA A 530 -0.66 16.82 -13.09
C ALA A 530 0.81 16.90 -12.64
N MET A 531 1.72 16.22 -13.35
CA MET A 531 3.16 16.25 -13.02
C MET A 531 3.73 17.68 -12.98
N ASP A 532 3.17 18.62 -13.73
CA ASP A 532 3.56 20.04 -13.73
C ASP A 532 3.23 20.79 -12.42
N GLU A 533 2.54 20.16 -11.46
CA GLU A 533 2.28 20.73 -10.14
C GLU A 533 3.43 20.51 -9.14
N CYS A 534 4.48 19.75 -9.50
CA CYS A 534 5.74 19.70 -8.76
C CYS A 534 6.76 20.75 -9.28
N LYS A 535 7.94 20.87 -8.66
CA LYS A 535 8.91 21.89 -9.08
C LYS A 535 9.46 21.61 -10.48
N ASP A 536 9.75 22.66 -11.26
CA ASP A 536 10.19 22.54 -12.66
C ASP A 536 11.38 21.59 -12.90
N ASP A 537 12.34 21.53 -11.96
CA ASP A 537 13.48 20.62 -11.98
C ASP A 537 13.06 19.16 -11.73
N GLU A 538 12.12 18.94 -10.80
CA GLU A 538 11.57 17.63 -10.45
C GLU A 538 10.79 16.98 -11.61
N VAL A 539 10.02 17.78 -12.40
CA VAL A 539 9.22 17.26 -13.53
C VAL A 539 10.09 16.50 -14.54
N ARG A 540 11.27 17.04 -14.87
CA ARG A 540 12.18 16.41 -15.85
C ARG A 540 12.73 15.09 -15.34
N ASP A 541 13.03 15.01 -14.05
CA ASP A 541 13.54 13.81 -13.42
C ASP A 541 12.47 12.72 -13.30
N LEU A 542 11.22 13.09 -13.00
CA LEU A 542 10.07 12.18 -13.03
C LEU A 542 9.89 11.56 -14.42
N VAL A 543 9.85 12.40 -15.46
CA VAL A 543 9.72 11.96 -16.85
C VAL A 543 10.85 11.01 -17.24
N ARG A 544 12.10 11.36 -16.90
CA ARG A 544 13.27 10.51 -17.18
C ARG A 544 13.15 9.16 -16.47
N PHE A 545 12.76 9.16 -15.20
CA PHE A 545 12.59 7.93 -14.42
C PHE A 545 11.57 6.99 -15.04
N PHE A 546 10.34 7.46 -15.33
CA PHE A 546 9.30 6.59 -15.89
C PHE A 546 9.65 6.11 -17.31
N LYS A 547 10.35 6.91 -18.11
CA LYS A 547 10.90 6.46 -19.40
C LYS A 547 11.84 5.27 -19.23
N VAL A 548 12.78 5.37 -18.30
CA VAL A 548 13.75 4.29 -18.03
C VAL A 548 13.04 3.06 -17.46
N LEU A 549 12.09 3.24 -16.54
CA LEU A 549 11.31 2.16 -15.95
C LEU A 549 10.53 1.38 -17.02
N SER A 550 9.79 2.08 -17.88
CA SER A 550 8.98 1.47 -18.94
C SER A 550 9.84 0.68 -19.93
N LYS A 551 11.00 1.24 -20.30
CA LYS A 551 11.97 0.55 -21.17
C LYS A 551 12.52 -0.72 -20.53
N LYS A 552 12.95 -0.67 -19.26
CA LYS A 552 13.43 -1.84 -18.52
C LYS A 552 12.36 -2.92 -18.40
N ALA A 553 11.13 -2.53 -18.10
CA ALA A 553 9.98 -3.44 -18.02
C ALA A 553 9.75 -4.15 -19.37
N TYR A 554 9.80 -3.41 -20.48
CA TYR A 554 9.71 -3.99 -21.82
C TYR A 554 10.84 -4.99 -22.12
N GLU A 555 12.10 -4.65 -21.81
CA GLU A 555 13.27 -5.50 -22.07
C GLU A 555 13.19 -6.86 -21.34
N VAL A 556 12.58 -6.91 -20.16
CA VAL A 556 12.37 -8.16 -19.39
C VAL A 556 11.03 -8.85 -19.69
N GLY A 557 10.21 -8.28 -20.57
CA GLY A 557 8.90 -8.82 -20.96
C GLY A 557 7.76 -8.55 -19.96
N ALA A 558 7.94 -7.63 -19.03
CA ALA A 558 6.90 -7.23 -18.08
C ALA A 558 5.76 -6.43 -18.76
N ASP A 559 4.52 -6.62 -18.28
CA ASP A 559 3.36 -5.85 -18.76
C ASP A 559 3.16 -4.60 -17.91
N LEU A 560 3.84 -3.51 -18.29
CA LEU A 560 3.69 -2.21 -17.63
C LEU A 560 3.12 -1.18 -18.62
N LYS A 561 2.03 -0.52 -18.22
CA LYS A 561 1.43 0.61 -18.94
C LYS A 561 1.40 1.82 -18.03
N ILE A 562 1.91 2.96 -18.51
CA ILE A 562 1.96 4.20 -17.73
C ILE A 562 1.29 5.31 -18.52
N CYS A 563 0.31 5.97 -17.91
CA CYS A 563 -0.35 7.15 -18.44
C CYS A 563 0.05 8.37 -17.59
N LEU A 564 0.67 9.35 -18.24
CA LEU A 564 1.15 10.60 -17.64
C LEU A 564 0.27 11.76 -18.08
N SER A 565 0.05 12.76 -17.23
CA SER A 565 -0.57 14.02 -17.64
C SER A 565 0.24 15.25 -17.21
N SER A 566 0.23 16.29 -18.07
CA SER A 566 0.83 17.58 -17.75
C SER A 566 0.28 18.75 -18.58
N ARG A 567 0.66 19.99 -18.22
CA ARG A 567 0.62 21.16 -19.12
C ARG A 567 1.58 21.00 -20.31
N HIS A 568 1.45 21.88 -21.31
CA HIS A 568 2.36 21.99 -22.46
C HIS A 568 3.77 22.46 -22.10
N TYR A 569 3.88 23.20 -21.00
CA TYR A 569 5.14 23.73 -20.48
C TYR A 569 5.49 23.03 -19.16
N PRO A 570 6.77 22.72 -18.88
CA PRO A 570 7.92 22.87 -19.78
C PRO A 570 7.79 21.96 -21.02
N HIS A 571 8.17 22.45 -22.21
CA HIS A 571 8.16 21.65 -23.44
C HIS A 571 9.14 20.49 -23.30
N ILE A 572 8.63 19.34 -22.88
CA ILE A 572 9.36 18.10 -22.76
C ILE A 572 8.82 17.18 -23.86
N SER A 573 9.67 16.82 -24.81
CA SER A 573 9.39 15.76 -25.78
C SER A 573 10.02 14.46 -25.27
N ILE A 574 9.21 13.41 -25.15
CA ILE A 574 9.70 12.07 -24.85
C ILE A 574 9.71 11.28 -26.15
N ASP A 575 10.90 10.98 -26.68
CA ASP A 575 10.99 10.03 -27.80
C ASP A 575 10.42 8.67 -27.39
N GLY A 576 9.58 8.09 -28.25
CA GLY A 576 8.94 6.80 -28.02
C GLY A 576 7.79 6.86 -27.00
N CYS A 577 6.94 7.89 -27.08
CA CYS A 577 5.74 8.04 -26.26
C CYS A 577 4.54 8.46 -27.13
N LEU A 578 3.38 7.87 -26.88
CA LEU A 578 2.13 8.27 -27.54
C LEU A 578 1.59 9.54 -26.89
N GLU A 579 1.24 10.55 -27.68
CA GLU A 579 0.76 11.85 -27.15
C GLU A 579 -0.69 12.14 -27.56
N VAL A 580 -1.49 12.62 -26.60
CA VAL A 580 -2.86 13.09 -26.81
C VAL A 580 -2.99 14.51 -26.25
N VAL A 581 -3.43 15.45 -27.08
CA VAL A 581 -3.71 16.83 -26.68
C VAL A 581 -5.20 16.99 -26.42
N VAL A 582 -5.57 17.38 -25.19
CA VAL A 582 -6.97 17.37 -24.72
C VAL A 582 -7.83 18.40 -25.45
N GLU A 583 -7.38 19.64 -25.60
CA GLU A 583 -8.16 20.71 -26.25
C GLU A 583 -8.47 20.46 -27.73
N ASP A 584 -7.73 19.58 -28.40
CA ASP A 584 -8.00 19.22 -29.80
C ASP A 584 -9.23 18.31 -29.94
N HIS A 585 -9.68 17.72 -28.83
CA HIS A 585 -10.72 16.68 -28.83
C HIS A 585 -11.90 16.98 -27.89
N ASN A 586 -11.76 17.90 -26.94
CA ASN A 586 -12.73 18.11 -25.86
C ASN A 586 -14.01 18.89 -26.26
N ARG A 587 -14.22 19.20 -27.55
CA ARG A 587 -15.40 19.92 -28.06
C ARG A 587 -16.73 19.29 -27.62
N PRO A 588 -16.97 17.97 -27.77
CA PRO A 588 -18.24 17.36 -27.36
C PRO A 588 -18.52 17.54 -25.87
N ASP A 589 -17.48 17.37 -25.04
CA ASP A 589 -17.58 17.47 -23.59
C ASP A 589 -17.89 18.92 -23.15
N ILE A 590 -17.24 19.93 -23.74
CA ILE A 590 -17.52 21.35 -23.44
C ILE A 590 -18.94 21.71 -23.85
N LEU A 591 -19.38 21.30 -25.04
CA LEU A 591 -20.74 21.62 -25.51
C LEU A 591 -21.81 20.98 -24.62
N LEU A 592 -21.61 19.74 -24.17
CA LEU A 592 -22.52 19.08 -23.25
C LEU A 592 -22.53 19.80 -21.89
N PHE A 593 -21.35 20.13 -21.36
CA PHE A 593 -21.23 20.91 -20.12
C PHE A 593 -21.96 22.25 -20.20
N ILE A 594 -21.84 23.01 -21.30
CA ILE A 594 -22.55 24.30 -21.44
C ILE A 594 -24.06 24.12 -21.41
N VAL A 595 -24.58 23.07 -22.06
CA VAL A 595 -26.03 22.82 -22.12
C VAL A 595 -26.57 22.45 -20.74
N GLU A 596 -25.90 21.55 -20.03
CA GLU A 596 -26.26 21.14 -18.67
C GLU A 596 -26.13 22.31 -17.69
N GLU A 597 -25.00 23.00 -17.73
CA GLU A 597 -24.75 24.13 -16.84
C GLU A 597 -25.70 25.29 -17.12
N ALA A 598 -26.23 25.46 -18.34
CA ALA A 598 -27.19 26.52 -18.69
C ALA A 598 -28.64 26.04 -18.84
N GLU A 599 -29.00 24.88 -18.28
CA GLU A 599 -30.34 24.29 -18.41
C GLU A 599 -31.45 25.26 -17.95
N ASP A 600 -31.18 26.02 -16.89
CA ASP A 600 -32.09 27.00 -16.29
C ASP A 600 -32.20 28.32 -17.09
N ASN A 601 -31.33 28.54 -18.09
CA ASN A 601 -31.22 29.78 -18.84
C ASN A 601 -31.02 29.52 -20.34
N ARG A 602 -32.13 29.17 -21.02
CA ARG A 602 -32.16 28.84 -22.46
C ARG A 602 -31.39 29.83 -23.36
N PRO A 603 -31.49 31.17 -23.20
CA PRO A 603 -30.68 32.10 -23.97
C PRO A 603 -29.16 31.91 -23.87
N ILE A 604 -28.63 31.45 -22.72
CA ILE A 604 -27.21 31.13 -22.58
C ILE A 604 -26.90 29.79 -23.25
N ALA A 605 -27.77 28.78 -23.09
CA ALA A 605 -27.65 27.49 -23.76
C ALA A 605 -27.64 27.61 -25.30
N ASP A 606 -28.40 28.56 -25.85
CA ASP A 606 -28.44 28.87 -27.28
C ASP A 606 -27.10 29.43 -27.81
N LEU A 607 -26.22 29.94 -26.94
CA LEU A 607 -24.89 30.47 -27.27
C LEU A 607 -23.76 29.45 -27.16
N LYS A 608 -24.07 28.16 -26.99
CA LYS A 608 -23.06 27.12 -26.72
C LYS A 608 -21.92 27.06 -27.75
N ASN A 609 -22.21 27.31 -29.03
CA ASN A 609 -21.18 27.27 -30.07
C ASN A 609 -20.24 28.48 -29.95
N GLU A 610 -20.79 29.69 -29.77
CA GLU A 610 -20.02 30.91 -29.61
C GLU A 610 -19.17 30.89 -28.32
N ILE A 611 -19.71 30.33 -27.24
CA ILE A 611 -18.99 30.12 -25.98
C ILE A 611 -17.84 29.12 -26.19
N PHE A 612 -18.10 28.00 -26.88
CA PHE A 612 -17.07 27.01 -27.18
C PHE A 612 -15.92 27.60 -28.02
N GLU A 613 -16.22 28.26 -29.14
CA GLU A 613 -15.19 28.84 -30.02
C GLU A 613 -14.29 29.83 -29.28
N ARG A 614 -14.86 30.64 -28.37
CA ARG A 614 -14.08 31.58 -27.56
C ARG A 614 -13.25 30.93 -26.47
N SER A 615 -13.72 29.81 -25.91
CA SER A 615 -13.04 29.11 -24.82
C SER A 615 -11.68 28.53 -25.22
N SER A 616 -11.41 28.34 -26.52
CA SER A 616 -10.18 27.73 -27.04
C SER A 616 -9.84 26.39 -26.36
N GLY A 617 -10.87 25.62 -25.98
CA GLY A 617 -10.76 24.31 -25.32
C GLY A 617 -10.51 24.36 -23.80
N VAL A 618 -10.73 25.51 -23.14
CA VAL A 618 -10.50 25.68 -21.69
C VAL A 618 -11.83 25.67 -20.91
N PHE A 619 -12.11 24.61 -20.16
CA PHE A 619 -13.34 24.48 -19.34
C PHE A 619 -13.45 25.59 -18.28
N LEU A 620 -12.34 25.93 -17.62
CA LEU A 620 -12.34 26.99 -16.62
C LEU A 620 -12.84 28.33 -17.18
N TRP A 621 -12.49 28.63 -18.43
CA TRP A 621 -12.98 29.82 -19.12
C TRP A 621 -14.50 29.76 -19.32
N VAL A 622 -15.02 28.60 -19.72
CA VAL A 622 -16.46 28.36 -19.93
C VAL A 622 -17.24 28.58 -18.62
N VAL A 623 -16.77 28.01 -17.52
CA VAL A 623 -17.36 28.18 -16.18
C VAL A 623 -17.47 29.66 -15.81
N LEU A 624 -16.37 30.41 -15.99
CA LEU A 624 -16.32 31.84 -15.68
C LEU A 624 -17.19 32.66 -16.63
N ALA A 625 -17.16 32.37 -17.92
CA ALA A 625 -17.97 33.07 -18.91
C ALA A 625 -19.47 32.89 -18.67
N ILE A 626 -19.93 31.67 -18.39
CA ILE A 626 -21.34 31.39 -18.04
C ILE A 626 -21.72 32.13 -16.76
N ALA A 627 -20.87 32.09 -15.71
CA ALA A 627 -21.13 32.81 -14.47
C ALA A 627 -21.25 34.34 -14.69
N MET A 628 -20.37 34.93 -15.51
CA MET A 628 -20.45 36.34 -15.89
C MET A 628 -21.73 36.67 -16.67
N LEU A 629 -22.10 35.83 -17.64
CA LEU A 629 -23.33 36.00 -18.41
C LEU A 629 -24.58 35.88 -17.54
N ARG A 630 -24.62 34.93 -16.58
CA ARG A 630 -25.71 34.80 -15.60
C ARG A 630 -25.84 36.06 -14.76
N LYS A 631 -24.71 36.55 -14.21
CA LYS A 631 -24.68 37.71 -13.32
C LYS A 631 -25.22 38.98 -14.00
N CYS A 632 -24.81 39.25 -15.24
CA CYS A 632 -25.21 40.47 -15.94
C CYS A 632 -26.45 40.31 -16.85
N GLY A 633 -26.85 39.07 -17.14
CA GLY A 633 -27.81 38.72 -18.20
C GLY A 633 -29.24 38.47 -17.76
N ARG A 634 -29.56 38.57 -16.46
CA ARG A 634 -30.92 38.31 -15.97
C ARG A 634 -31.94 39.26 -16.64
N GLY A 635 -32.90 38.68 -17.36
CA GLY A 635 -33.93 39.42 -18.11
C GLY A 635 -33.43 40.13 -19.38
N LYS A 636 -32.21 39.86 -19.85
CA LYS A 636 -31.65 40.42 -21.09
C LYS A 636 -31.97 39.55 -22.30
N SER A 637 -31.95 40.15 -23.49
CA SER A 637 -32.19 39.42 -24.75
C SER A 637 -30.96 38.63 -25.19
N LEU A 638 -31.16 37.60 -26.01
CA LEU A 638 -30.08 36.81 -26.63
C LEU A 638 -29.04 37.70 -27.33
N LYS A 639 -29.48 38.74 -28.05
CA LYS A 639 -28.59 39.69 -28.74
C LYS A 639 -27.69 40.47 -27.78
N TRP A 640 -28.21 40.83 -26.61
CA TRP A 640 -27.43 41.48 -25.58
C TRP A 640 -26.38 40.53 -24.99
N LEU A 641 -26.76 39.26 -24.74
CA LEU A 641 -25.84 38.22 -24.27
C LEU A 641 -24.73 37.95 -25.29
N GLN A 642 -25.05 37.91 -26.60
CA GLN A 642 -24.06 37.78 -27.68
C GLN A 642 -23.06 38.93 -27.68
N GLN A 643 -23.56 40.18 -27.55
CA GLN A 643 -22.70 41.34 -27.46
C GLN A 643 -21.80 41.27 -26.21
N LYS A 644 -22.36 40.88 -25.07
CA LYS A 644 -21.61 40.78 -23.82
C LYS A 644 -20.55 39.68 -23.87
N LEU A 645 -20.88 38.51 -24.41
CA LEU A 645 -19.92 37.44 -24.70
C LEU A 645 -18.80 37.92 -25.64
N GLY A 646 -19.15 38.83 -26.57
CA GLY A 646 -18.23 39.55 -27.43
C GLY A 646 -17.11 40.30 -26.69
N GLU A 647 -17.44 40.88 -25.54
CA GLU A 647 -16.53 41.65 -24.68
C GLU A 647 -15.67 40.77 -23.75
N ILE A 648 -16.04 39.50 -23.54
CA ILE A 648 -15.28 38.58 -22.68
C ILE A 648 -13.98 38.18 -23.41
N PRO A 649 -12.80 38.44 -22.84
CA PRO A 649 -11.52 38.06 -23.44
C PRO A 649 -11.39 36.55 -23.59
N ALA A 650 -10.83 36.06 -24.70
CA ALA A 650 -10.66 34.62 -24.96
C ALA A 650 -9.53 33.97 -24.13
N GLU A 651 -8.51 34.73 -23.77
CA GLU A 651 -7.39 34.25 -22.96
C GLU A 651 -7.72 34.32 -21.46
N LEU A 652 -7.43 33.24 -20.73
CA LEU A 652 -7.75 33.11 -19.30
C LEU A 652 -7.07 34.18 -18.43
N ASP A 653 -5.81 34.51 -18.70
CA ASP A 653 -5.08 35.56 -17.98
C ASP A 653 -5.72 36.94 -18.18
N THR A 654 -6.07 37.27 -19.43
CA THR A 654 -6.79 38.52 -19.76
C THR A 654 -8.20 38.53 -19.19
N LEU A 655 -8.87 37.38 -19.11
CA LEU A 655 -10.15 37.23 -18.42
C LEU A 655 -10.03 37.55 -16.93
N PHE A 656 -9.02 37.01 -16.24
CA PHE A 656 -8.77 37.35 -14.83
C PHE A 656 -8.51 38.85 -14.65
N ARG A 657 -7.77 39.49 -15.56
CA ARG A 657 -7.60 40.96 -15.54
C ARG A 657 -8.94 41.68 -15.66
N ALA A 658 -9.79 41.26 -16.58
CA ALA A 658 -11.10 41.87 -16.78
C ALA A 658 -12.01 41.76 -15.55
N LEU A 659 -11.97 40.64 -14.82
CA LEU A 659 -12.75 40.42 -13.59
C LEU A 659 -12.47 41.47 -12.51
N PHE A 660 -11.23 41.98 -12.44
CA PHE A 660 -10.80 42.94 -11.40
C PHE A 660 -10.58 44.37 -11.89
N SER A 661 -10.69 44.64 -13.20
CA SER A 661 -10.38 45.95 -13.81
C SER A 661 -11.27 47.13 -13.39
N GLN A 662 -12.48 46.88 -12.87
CA GLN A 662 -13.47 47.90 -12.52
C GLN A 662 -13.76 47.97 -11.01
N GLN A 663 -12.85 47.50 -10.15
CA GLN A 663 -13.07 47.51 -8.70
C GLN A 663 -12.89 48.91 -8.10
N ASP A 664 -13.87 49.32 -7.31
CA ASP A 664 -13.76 50.52 -6.46
C ASP A 664 -12.73 50.31 -5.34
N ARG A 665 -12.13 51.40 -4.84
CA ARG A 665 -11.02 51.31 -3.88
C ARG A 665 -11.39 50.56 -2.59
N GLY A 666 -12.62 50.71 -2.10
CA GLY A 666 -13.10 50.04 -0.89
C GLY A 666 -13.30 48.54 -1.08
N GLU A 667 -13.84 48.11 -2.23
CA GLU A 667 -13.95 46.68 -2.55
C GLU A 667 -12.58 46.04 -2.77
N ALA A 668 -11.64 46.76 -3.40
CA ALA A 668 -10.32 46.25 -3.71
C ALA A 668 -9.54 45.80 -2.46
N SER A 669 -9.62 46.50 -1.33
CA SER A 669 -8.96 46.09 -0.09
C SER A 669 -9.52 44.78 0.47
N ARG A 670 -10.84 44.58 0.42
CA ARG A 670 -11.51 43.34 0.86
C ARG A 670 -11.07 42.16 0.00
N VAL A 671 -11.00 42.38 -1.31
CA VAL A 671 -10.52 41.36 -2.26
C VAL A 671 -9.05 41.03 -2.00
N VAL A 672 -8.19 42.04 -1.79
CA VAL A 672 -6.77 41.81 -1.44
C VAL A 672 -6.66 40.96 -0.19
N LEU A 673 -7.39 41.31 0.87
CA LEU A 673 -7.38 40.57 2.13
C LEU A 673 -7.88 39.13 1.95
N LEU A 674 -9.00 38.93 1.26
CA LEU A 674 -9.51 37.60 0.95
C LEU A 674 -8.46 36.77 0.19
N MET A 675 -7.83 37.34 -0.83
CA MET A 675 -6.80 36.63 -1.60
C MET A 675 -5.57 36.32 -0.75
N GLN A 676 -5.14 37.22 0.14
CA GLN A 676 -4.05 36.95 1.08
C GLN A 676 -4.40 35.81 2.04
N ILE A 677 -5.58 35.84 2.66
CA ILE A 677 -6.09 34.77 3.52
C ILE A 677 -6.05 33.44 2.76
N MET A 678 -6.54 33.43 1.52
CA MET A 678 -6.65 32.20 0.75
C MET A 678 -5.31 31.68 0.21
N LEU A 679 -4.34 32.56 -0.06
CA LEU A 679 -3.03 32.18 -0.56
C LEU A 679 -2.09 31.69 0.54
N PHE A 680 -2.11 32.36 1.70
CA PHE A 680 -1.10 32.20 2.76
C PHE A 680 -1.56 31.41 3.97
N ARG A 681 -2.84 31.00 4.06
CA ARG A 681 -3.28 30.07 5.10
C ARG A 681 -2.43 28.80 5.15
N VAL A 682 -2.06 28.37 6.36
CA VAL A 682 -1.36 27.11 6.64
C VAL A 682 -2.27 25.90 6.43
N GLU A 683 -3.52 25.94 6.90
CA GLU A 683 -4.54 24.91 6.66
C GLU A 683 -5.85 25.50 6.08
N PRO A 684 -6.76 24.68 5.52
CA PRO A 684 -7.96 25.18 4.86
C PRO A 684 -8.93 25.76 5.88
N LEU A 685 -9.42 26.97 5.62
CA LEU A 685 -10.31 27.69 6.53
C LEU A 685 -11.78 27.36 6.24
N THR A 686 -12.57 27.27 7.30
CA THR A 686 -14.03 27.15 7.20
C THR A 686 -14.66 28.49 6.83
N ARG A 687 -15.94 28.44 6.44
CA ARG A 687 -16.74 29.61 6.08
C ARG A 687 -16.77 30.67 7.19
N SER A 688 -16.99 30.24 8.44
CA SER A 688 -17.03 31.14 9.61
C SER A 688 -15.66 31.75 9.92
N GLN A 689 -14.59 30.98 9.75
CA GLN A 689 -13.23 31.47 9.96
C GLN A 689 -12.84 32.55 8.93
N ILE A 690 -13.24 32.37 7.66
CA ILE A 690 -13.03 33.39 6.62
C ILE A 690 -13.84 34.66 6.92
N HIS A 691 -15.09 34.52 7.36
CA HIS A 691 -15.94 35.67 7.72
C HIS A 691 -15.31 36.50 8.86
N LEU A 692 -14.87 35.83 9.93
CA LEU A 692 -14.17 36.47 11.05
C LEU A 692 -12.84 37.10 10.62
N ALA A 693 -12.03 36.39 9.83
CA ALA A 693 -10.73 36.89 9.37
C ALA A 693 -10.88 38.14 8.49
N LEU A 694 -11.89 38.19 7.63
CA LEU A 694 -12.21 39.38 6.83
C LEU A 694 -12.67 40.55 7.72
N ALA A 695 -13.62 40.30 8.63
CA ALA A 695 -14.16 41.32 9.52
C ALA A 695 -13.06 42.02 10.33
N PHE A 696 -12.20 41.24 11.00
CA PHE A 696 -11.14 41.77 11.86
C PHE A 696 -9.87 42.18 11.12
N GLY A 697 -9.76 41.90 9.81
CA GLY A 697 -8.65 42.37 8.98
C GLY A 697 -8.87 43.75 8.36
N GLU A 698 -10.13 44.17 8.17
CA GLU A 698 -10.47 45.47 7.58
C GLU A 698 -10.60 46.56 8.63
N THR A 699 -11.37 46.30 9.68
CA THR A 699 -11.65 47.26 10.76
C THR A 699 -11.55 46.57 12.11
N PRO A 700 -10.78 47.11 13.07
CA PRO A 700 -10.78 46.58 14.43
C PRO A 700 -12.15 46.89 15.07
N TYR A 701 -12.87 45.84 15.47
CA TYR A 701 -14.06 45.96 16.31
C TYR A 701 -13.65 45.88 17.79
N GLU A 702 -14.35 46.61 18.65
CA GLU A 702 -14.11 46.59 20.10
C GLU A 702 -14.56 45.26 20.71
N SER A 703 -15.62 44.63 20.19
CA SER A 703 -16.13 43.33 20.66
C SER A 703 -16.76 42.52 19.52
N LEU A 704 -16.91 41.20 19.71
CA LEU A 704 -17.69 40.33 18.82
C LEU A 704 -19.15 40.78 18.76
N GLY A 705 -19.73 41.20 19.90
CA GLY A 705 -21.07 41.79 19.93
C GLY A 705 -21.18 43.06 19.07
N ALA A 706 -20.19 43.96 19.14
CA ALA A 706 -20.17 45.18 18.32
C ALA A 706 -20.03 44.87 16.82
N TRP A 707 -19.32 43.79 16.47
CA TRP A 707 -19.28 43.29 15.10
C TRP A 707 -20.63 42.72 14.67
N GLU A 708 -21.26 41.87 15.49
CA GLU A 708 -22.58 41.27 15.23
C GLU A 708 -23.68 42.32 15.03
N ASP A 709 -23.62 43.42 15.78
CA ASP A 709 -24.55 44.57 15.66
C ASP A 709 -24.22 45.49 14.47
N SER A 710 -23.11 45.27 13.76
CA SER A 710 -22.67 46.12 12.66
C SER A 710 -23.39 45.81 11.34
N VAL A 711 -23.47 46.81 10.47
CA VAL A 711 -24.06 46.67 9.13
C VAL A 711 -23.29 45.72 8.19
N GLU A 712 -22.05 45.39 8.54
CA GLU A 712 -21.19 44.46 7.77
C GLU A 712 -21.40 43.00 8.17
N TYR A 713 -22.09 42.71 9.28
CA TYR A 713 -22.30 41.35 9.75
C TYR A 713 -23.31 40.59 8.90
N LEU A 714 -22.95 39.36 8.53
CA LEU A 714 -23.80 38.43 7.79
C LEU A 714 -24.28 37.29 8.68
N GLU A 715 -25.58 37.29 8.98
CA GLU A 715 -26.21 36.33 9.90
C GLU A 715 -26.28 34.88 9.37
N THR A 716 -26.42 34.69 8.06
CA THR A 716 -26.70 33.36 7.49
C THR A 716 -25.51 32.77 6.74
N PRO A 717 -25.28 31.43 6.84
CA PRO A 717 -24.20 30.77 6.11
C PRO A 717 -24.25 30.96 4.59
N ASP A 718 -25.44 31.16 4.03
CA ASP A 718 -25.66 31.38 2.60
C ASP A 718 -25.22 32.78 2.17
N LYS A 719 -25.56 33.81 2.95
CA LYS A 719 -25.07 35.18 2.71
C LYS A 719 -23.55 35.26 2.79
N ILE A 720 -22.93 34.56 3.75
CA ILE A 720 -21.47 34.49 3.86
C ILE A 720 -20.87 33.78 2.64
N HIS A 721 -21.50 32.69 2.18
CA HIS A 721 -21.07 32.00 0.96
C HIS A 721 -21.13 32.94 -0.25
N GLU A 722 -22.27 33.61 -0.46
CA GLU A 722 -22.46 34.58 -1.54
C GLU A 722 -21.42 35.69 -1.49
N MET A 723 -21.13 36.26 -0.31
CA MET A 723 -20.08 37.25 -0.13
C MET A 723 -18.70 36.74 -0.58
N ILE A 724 -18.29 35.53 -0.17
CA ILE A 724 -16.99 34.94 -0.56
C ILE A 724 -16.93 34.76 -2.08
N ILE A 725 -18.01 34.28 -2.70
CA ILE A 725 -18.10 34.12 -4.16
C ILE A 725 -18.06 35.48 -4.87
N ASP A 726 -18.76 36.49 -4.37
CA ASP A 726 -18.82 37.82 -4.98
C ASP A 726 -17.53 38.63 -4.86
N LEU A 727 -16.84 38.54 -3.72
CA LEU A 727 -15.51 39.14 -3.53
C LEU A 727 -14.47 38.45 -4.42
N SER A 728 -14.51 37.12 -4.49
CA SER A 728 -13.59 36.36 -5.34
C SER A 728 -13.96 36.37 -6.83
N LYS A 729 -15.11 36.93 -7.21
CA LYS A 729 -15.70 36.87 -8.56
C LYS A 729 -15.86 35.43 -9.07
N GLY A 730 -16.17 34.50 -8.17
CA GLY A 730 -16.33 33.07 -8.46
C GLY A 730 -15.02 32.29 -8.56
N LEU A 731 -13.88 32.89 -8.20
CA LEU A 731 -12.58 32.22 -8.22
C LEU A 731 -12.31 31.31 -7.01
N LEU A 732 -13.22 31.32 -6.02
CA LEU A 732 -13.22 30.40 -4.88
C LEU A 732 -14.44 29.48 -4.96
N GLU A 733 -14.28 28.25 -4.49
CA GLU A 733 -15.35 27.27 -4.34
C GLU A 733 -15.29 26.62 -2.96
N GLN A 734 -16.42 26.04 -2.55
CA GLN A 734 -16.50 25.23 -1.35
C GLN A 734 -16.01 23.81 -1.65
N ALA A 735 -15.01 23.34 -0.91
CA ALA A 735 -14.49 21.99 -1.04
C ALA A 735 -15.49 20.96 -0.49
N PRO A 736 -15.64 19.79 -1.14
CA PRO A 736 -16.50 18.72 -0.64
C PRO A 736 -15.98 18.21 0.71
N SER A 737 -16.85 18.06 1.70
CA SER A 737 -16.47 17.61 3.05
C SER A 737 -15.80 16.24 2.98
N SER A 738 -14.50 16.17 3.28
CA SER A 738 -13.78 14.90 3.43
C SER A 738 -14.33 14.15 4.65
N VAL A 739 -15.03 13.04 4.41
CA VAL A 739 -15.37 12.10 5.48
C VAL A 739 -14.09 11.34 5.83
N VAL A 740 -13.34 11.84 6.82
CA VAL A 740 -12.29 11.06 7.45
C VAL A 740 -12.99 9.93 8.21
N LYS A 741 -13.02 8.73 7.62
CA LYS A 741 -13.39 7.51 8.34
C LYS A 741 -12.19 7.08 9.17
N ASP A 742 -11.93 7.75 10.29
CA ASP A 742 -11.04 7.19 11.31
C ASP A 742 -11.72 5.94 11.87
N LYS A 743 -11.28 4.78 11.38
CA LYS A 743 -11.85 3.46 11.69
C LYS A 743 -11.47 2.93 13.07
N GLU A 744 -10.83 3.72 13.94
CA GLU A 744 -10.36 3.23 15.24
C GLU A 744 -11.06 3.81 16.48
N ASP A 745 -11.89 4.85 16.40
CA ASP A 745 -12.66 5.34 17.57
C ASP A 745 -14.11 5.66 17.22
N GLY A 746 -14.98 4.64 17.29
CA GLY A 746 -16.40 4.69 16.90
C GLY A 746 -17.34 5.47 17.82
N ALA A 747 -16.93 6.60 18.40
CA ALA A 747 -17.82 7.38 19.28
C ALA A 747 -17.78 8.92 19.14
N ASN A 748 -16.82 9.54 18.44
CA ASN A 748 -16.69 11.01 18.41
C ASN A 748 -16.32 11.61 17.03
N SER A 749 -16.86 11.08 15.93
CA SER A 749 -16.65 11.70 14.61
C SER A 749 -17.49 12.97 14.47
N VAL A 750 -16.89 14.14 14.73
CA VAL A 750 -17.50 15.44 14.42
C VAL A 750 -17.50 15.63 12.89
N PRO A 751 -18.64 15.93 12.26
CA PRO A 751 -18.66 16.24 10.83
C PRO A 751 -17.76 17.44 10.54
N GLN A 752 -16.76 17.27 9.68
CA GLN A 752 -15.90 18.36 9.24
C GLN A 752 -16.74 19.40 8.47
N GLN A 753 -16.68 20.65 8.93
CA GLN A 753 -17.30 21.77 8.21
C GLN A 753 -16.62 21.96 6.86
N PRO A 754 -17.38 22.32 5.81
CA PRO A 754 -16.82 22.54 4.48
C PRO A 754 -15.90 23.78 4.46
N THR A 755 -14.77 23.65 3.78
CA THR A 755 -13.73 24.68 3.66
C THR A 755 -13.71 25.29 2.26
N TYR A 756 -12.93 26.35 2.03
CA TYR A 756 -12.83 26.98 0.71
C TYR A 756 -11.48 26.79 0.05
N GLN A 757 -11.49 26.70 -1.28
CA GLN A 757 -10.29 26.61 -2.11
C GLN A 757 -10.44 27.44 -3.39
N PHE A 758 -9.32 27.74 -4.05
CA PHE A 758 -9.36 28.28 -5.41
C PHE A 758 -9.95 27.25 -6.37
N ILE A 759 -10.75 27.70 -7.33
CA ILE A 759 -11.31 26.81 -8.37
C ILE A 759 -10.20 26.17 -9.23
N HIS A 760 -9.07 26.86 -9.41
CA HIS A 760 -7.94 26.40 -10.21
C HIS A 760 -6.60 26.97 -9.75
N GLU A 761 -5.49 26.24 -9.95
CA GLU A 761 -4.14 26.67 -9.56
C GLU A 761 -3.69 27.94 -10.31
N THR A 762 -4.15 28.10 -11.55
CA THR A 762 -3.92 29.31 -12.35
C THR A 762 -4.39 30.59 -11.66
N VAL A 763 -5.37 30.50 -10.74
CA VAL A 763 -5.78 31.66 -9.94
C VAL A 763 -4.67 32.03 -8.94
N ARG A 764 -4.06 31.04 -8.28
CA ARG A 764 -2.93 31.27 -7.37
C ARG A 764 -1.74 31.86 -8.12
N GLU A 765 -1.40 31.29 -9.28
CA GLU A 765 -0.33 31.81 -10.16
C GLU A 765 -0.60 33.27 -10.57
N PHE A 766 -1.83 33.60 -10.95
CA PHE A 766 -2.23 34.96 -11.33
C PHE A 766 -1.99 35.99 -10.21
N PHE A 767 -2.24 35.62 -8.95
CA PHE A 767 -1.98 36.50 -7.81
C PHE A 767 -0.53 36.47 -7.32
N LEU A 768 0.15 35.32 -7.30
CA LEU A 768 1.51 35.20 -6.75
C LEU A 768 2.59 35.63 -7.74
N SER A 769 2.44 35.26 -9.01
CA SER A 769 3.45 35.50 -10.08
C SER A 769 2.97 36.44 -11.16
N GLY A 770 1.66 36.60 -11.32
CA GLY A 770 1.04 37.53 -12.28
C GLY A 770 0.83 38.94 -11.74
N ASP A 771 -0.05 39.68 -12.41
CA ASP A 771 -0.39 41.07 -12.06
C ASP A 771 -1.64 41.18 -11.16
N GLY A 772 -2.13 40.08 -10.59
CA GLY A 772 -3.40 40.05 -9.84
C GLY A 772 -3.48 41.09 -8.72
N PHE A 773 -2.49 41.13 -7.82
CA PHE A 773 -2.45 42.15 -6.77
C PHE A 773 -2.19 43.56 -7.31
N LYS A 774 -1.36 43.70 -8.36
CA LYS A 774 -1.07 45.01 -8.97
C LYS A 774 -2.33 45.65 -9.56
N LEU A 775 -3.23 44.86 -10.15
CA LEU A 775 -4.51 45.32 -10.67
C LEU A 775 -5.43 45.85 -9.56
N LEU A 776 -5.38 45.23 -8.39
CA LEU A 776 -6.04 45.70 -7.18
C LEU A 776 -5.29 46.86 -6.50
N ARG A 777 -4.29 47.44 -7.17
CA ARG A 777 -3.45 48.54 -6.69
C ARG A 777 -2.68 48.18 -5.41
N TYR A 778 -2.37 46.90 -5.23
CA TYR A 778 -1.60 46.37 -4.11
C TYR A 778 -0.28 45.80 -4.64
N ASN A 779 0.85 46.37 -4.23
CA ASN A 779 2.16 45.93 -4.69
C ASN A 779 3.19 46.05 -3.56
N PRO A 780 3.15 45.13 -2.59
CA PRO A 780 4.08 45.16 -1.47
C PRO A 780 5.50 44.75 -1.89
N PRO A 781 6.52 45.08 -1.08
CA PRO A 781 7.90 44.61 -1.31
C PRO A 781 8.02 43.08 -1.31
N SER A 782 7.24 42.39 -0.48
CA SER A 782 7.19 40.94 -0.42
C SER A 782 5.74 40.46 -0.26
N LEU A 783 5.19 39.82 -1.29
CA LEU A 783 3.82 39.26 -1.21
C LEU A 783 3.68 38.24 -0.09
N VAL A 784 4.68 37.37 0.08
CA VAL A 784 4.71 36.36 1.14
C VAL A 784 4.76 37.04 2.51
N GLY A 785 5.64 38.03 2.66
CA GLY A 785 5.76 38.79 3.90
C GLY A 785 4.45 39.48 4.26
N SER A 786 3.94 40.32 3.36
CA SER A 786 2.80 41.18 3.66
C SER A 786 1.50 40.38 3.78
N GLY A 787 1.36 39.27 3.04
CA GLY A 787 0.22 38.36 3.18
C GLY A 787 0.17 37.66 4.53
N ASN A 788 1.33 37.19 5.03
CA ASN A 788 1.41 36.65 6.39
C ASN A 788 1.21 37.74 7.45
N ALA A 789 1.73 38.95 7.24
CA ALA A 789 1.49 40.09 8.13
C ALA A 789 0.00 40.48 8.19
N ALA A 790 -0.72 40.42 7.07
CA ALA A 790 -2.16 40.64 7.02
C ALA A 790 -2.92 39.61 7.89
N MET A 791 -2.56 38.33 7.79
CA MET A 791 -3.12 37.28 8.65
C MET A 791 -2.85 37.54 10.13
N VAL A 792 -1.61 37.92 10.48
CA VAL A 792 -1.25 38.30 11.86
C VAL A 792 -2.10 39.49 12.33
N ASN A 793 -2.29 40.51 11.51
CA ASN A 793 -3.14 41.67 11.85
C ASN A 793 -4.59 41.24 12.12
N CYS A 794 -5.18 40.38 11.27
CA CYS A 794 -6.52 39.83 11.52
C CYS A 794 -6.59 39.15 12.89
N PHE A 795 -5.59 38.33 13.21
CA PHE A 795 -5.56 37.58 14.46
C PHE A 795 -5.41 38.49 15.67
N VAL A 796 -4.53 39.48 15.61
CA VAL A 796 -4.29 40.42 16.72
C VAL A 796 -5.49 41.31 16.95
N ASN A 797 -6.18 41.75 15.90
CA ASN A 797 -7.42 42.50 16.03
C ASN A 797 -8.54 41.63 16.61
N TYR A 798 -8.68 40.38 16.15
CA TYR A 798 -9.63 39.43 16.71
C TYR A 798 -9.37 39.14 18.19
N LEU A 799 -8.12 38.89 18.58
CA LEU A 799 -7.71 38.71 19.97
C LEU A 799 -7.83 39.98 20.83
N GLY A 800 -7.95 41.14 20.20
CA GLY A 800 -8.12 42.43 20.87
C GLY A 800 -9.58 42.77 21.22
N ALA A 801 -10.54 41.92 20.85
CA ALA A 801 -11.95 42.11 21.21
C ALA A 801 -12.17 41.96 22.72
N GLU A 802 -13.12 42.71 23.30
CA GLU A 802 -13.42 42.77 24.74
C GLU A 802 -13.71 41.39 25.35
N GLU A 803 -14.28 40.47 24.58
CA GLU A 803 -14.53 39.08 25.01
C GLU A 803 -13.25 38.32 25.40
N PHE A 804 -12.10 38.78 24.90
CA PHE A 804 -10.78 38.22 25.17
C PHE A 804 -9.95 39.09 26.12
N SER A 805 -10.48 40.23 26.56
CA SER A 805 -9.80 41.14 27.48
C SER A 805 -9.71 40.55 28.90
N SER A 806 -8.66 40.94 29.62
CA SER A 806 -8.42 40.55 31.01
C SER A 806 -9.41 41.15 32.01
N ASP A 807 -10.21 42.14 31.60
CA ASP A 807 -11.01 43.00 32.48
C ASP A 807 -12.48 42.57 32.64
N LEU A 808 -12.84 41.36 32.20
CA LEU A 808 -14.18 40.81 32.40
C LEU A 808 -14.45 40.54 33.91
N PRO A 809 -15.57 41.02 34.48
CA PRO A 809 -15.81 41.00 35.92
C PRO A 809 -16.13 39.62 36.53
N ASN A 810 -16.25 38.54 35.75
CA ASN A 810 -16.78 37.26 36.22
C ASN A 810 -15.84 36.05 35.95
N PRO A 811 -15.17 35.50 36.98
CA PRO A 811 -14.27 34.34 36.86
C PRO A 811 -14.92 33.04 36.36
N LYS A 812 -16.25 32.91 36.44
CA LYS A 812 -16.98 31.71 35.99
C LYS A 812 -17.03 31.58 34.46
N ASP A 813 -17.26 32.68 33.76
CA ASP A 813 -17.34 32.70 32.29
C ASP A 813 -15.94 32.43 31.69
N HIS A 814 -14.88 32.87 32.39
CA HIS A 814 -13.50 32.51 32.08
C HIS A 814 -13.23 30.99 32.24
N LEU A 815 -13.75 30.34 33.27
CA LEU A 815 -13.53 28.92 33.52
C LEU A 815 -14.22 28.02 32.48
N GLU A 816 -15.41 28.38 31.99
CA GLU A 816 -16.11 27.64 30.94
C GLU A 816 -15.41 27.75 29.57
N LEU A 817 -14.89 28.93 29.23
CA LEU A 817 -14.06 29.12 28.03
C LEU A 817 -12.73 28.38 28.15
N LEU A 818 -12.09 28.37 29.33
CA LEU A 818 -10.81 27.70 29.59
C LEU A 818 -10.92 26.16 29.70
N ASP A 819 -12.02 25.62 30.22
CA ASP A 819 -12.24 24.17 30.37
C ASP A 819 -12.34 23.45 29.02
N VAL A 820 -12.76 24.15 27.97
CA VAL A 820 -12.71 23.67 26.58
C VAL A 820 -11.28 23.40 26.12
N PHE A 821 -10.33 24.18 26.63
CA PHE A 821 -8.94 24.19 26.17
C PHE A 821 -8.00 23.49 27.15
N ARG A 822 -8.50 22.93 28.26
CA ARG A 822 -7.71 22.10 29.17
C ARG A 822 -7.29 20.80 28.48
N PRO A 823 -5.98 20.56 28.28
CA PRO A 823 -5.49 19.34 27.66
C PRO A 823 -5.40 18.26 28.72
N ASP A 824 -6.51 17.59 29.03
CA ASP A 824 -6.46 16.40 29.85
C ASP A 824 -5.84 15.22 29.05
N SER A 825 -4.70 14.77 29.56
CA SER A 825 -4.01 13.51 29.28
C SER A 825 -3.02 13.42 28.09
N LYS A 826 -1.75 13.18 28.47
CA LYS A 826 -0.72 12.35 27.79
C LYS A 826 -0.27 12.67 26.34
N TYR A 827 -0.94 13.56 25.60
CA TYR A 827 -0.61 13.86 24.20
C TYR A 827 -0.34 15.35 24.00
N GLY A 828 0.91 15.75 24.22
CA GLY A 828 1.40 17.06 23.77
C GLY A 828 1.27 17.21 22.26
N TYR A 829 0.87 18.41 21.82
CA TYR A 829 0.72 18.86 20.43
C TYR A 829 -0.48 18.32 19.60
N LEU A 830 -1.38 17.52 20.17
CA LEU A 830 -2.58 17.00 19.47
C LEU A 830 -3.92 17.53 20.01
N ALA A 831 -3.92 18.61 20.80
CA ALA A 831 -5.10 19.18 21.45
C ALA A 831 -6.13 19.85 20.51
N ALA A 832 -6.15 19.52 19.21
CA ALA A 832 -7.11 20.05 18.25
C ALA A 832 -8.55 19.52 18.46
N GLY A 833 -8.73 18.38 19.14
CA GLY A 833 -10.04 17.73 19.30
C GLY A 833 -11.07 18.56 20.09
N PRO A 834 -10.80 18.91 21.37
CA PRO A 834 -11.74 19.68 22.20
C PRO A 834 -12.01 21.09 21.65
N ALA A 835 -10.97 21.77 21.15
CA ALA A 835 -11.08 23.08 20.52
C ALA A 835 -11.97 23.06 19.26
N LYS A 836 -11.84 22.03 18.41
CA LYS A 836 -12.70 21.85 17.22
C LYS A 836 -14.16 21.57 17.59
N ILE A 837 -14.41 20.80 18.65
CA ILE A 837 -15.78 20.51 19.13
C ILE A 837 -16.45 21.79 19.67
N PHE A 838 -15.72 22.62 20.41
CA PHE A 838 -16.27 23.86 20.95
C PHE A 838 -16.43 24.95 19.88
N ALA A 839 -15.48 25.06 18.95
CA ALA A 839 -15.59 25.92 17.77
C ALA A 839 -16.82 25.54 16.90
N ALA A 840 -17.13 24.25 16.80
CA ALA A 840 -18.34 23.79 16.11
C ALA A 840 -19.64 24.19 16.83
N LYS A 841 -19.60 24.38 18.16
CA LYS A 841 -20.72 24.85 18.97
C LYS A 841 -20.80 26.38 19.06
N ASN A 842 -19.70 27.09 18.83
CA ASN A 842 -19.59 28.54 18.96
C ASN A 842 -18.94 29.14 17.69
N PRO A 843 -19.74 29.49 16.66
CA PRO A 843 -19.23 29.95 15.36
C PRO A 843 -18.32 31.18 15.45
N ASN A 844 -18.60 32.09 16.41
CA ASN A 844 -17.86 33.35 16.59
C ASN A 844 -16.50 33.13 17.29
N LEU A 845 -16.28 31.94 17.84
CA LEU A 845 -15.02 31.48 18.42
C LEU A 845 -14.25 30.54 17.47
N SER A 846 -14.73 30.35 16.24
CA SER A 846 -14.17 29.36 15.32
C SER A 846 -12.76 29.70 14.82
N LEU A 847 -12.44 31.00 14.66
CA LEU A 847 -11.12 31.46 14.23
C LEU A 847 -10.04 31.20 15.29
N MET A 848 -10.40 31.23 16.58
CA MET A 848 -9.46 31.00 17.69
C MET A 848 -8.67 29.70 17.56
N SER A 849 -9.34 28.62 17.15
CA SER A 849 -8.70 27.31 16.95
C SER A 849 -7.55 27.33 15.95
N TYR A 850 -7.64 28.19 14.93
CA TYR A 850 -6.59 28.40 13.94
C TYR A 850 -5.49 29.31 14.49
N VAL A 851 -5.87 30.42 15.14
CA VAL A 851 -4.94 31.41 15.70
C VAL A 851 -3.97 30.77 16.69
N CYS A 852 -4.48 29.96 17.61
CA CYS A 852 -3.67 29.31 18.66
C CYS A 852 -2.57 28.40 18.09
N VAL A 853 -2.77 27.85 16.89
CA VAL A 853 -1.80 26.93 16.26
C VAL A 853 -0.88 27.67 15.30
N HIS A 854 -1.39 28.65 14.55
CA HIS A 854 -0.71 29.17 13.37
C HIS A 854 -0.21 30.62 13.51
N LEU A 855 -0.54 31.34 14.60
CA LEU A 855 -0.07 32.72 14.81
C LEU A 855 1.45 32.87 14.67
N PHE A 856 2.21 32.00 15.34
CA PHE A 856 3.68 32.05 15.29
C PHE A 856 4.24 31.60 13.94
N ALA A 857 3.56 30.71 13.22
CA ALA A 857 3.96 30.33 11.88
C ALA A 857 3.84 31.52 10.90
N HIS A 858 2.76 32.28 10.99
CA HIS A 858 2.56 33.49 10.20
C HIS A 858 3.52 34.62 10.62
N LEU A 859 3.75 34.84 11.91
CA LEU A 859 4.75 35.80 12.40
C LEU A 859 6.15 35.47 11.86
N GLU A 860 6.56 34.19 11.94
CA GLU A 860 7.86 33.73 11.45
C GLU A 860 7.99 33.92 9.94
N ALA A 861 6.94 33.58 9.19
CA ALA A 861 6.91 33.75 7.74
C ALA A 861 6.97 35.23 7.33
N ALA A 862 6.29 36.13 8.05
CA ALA A 862 6.36 37.57 7.80
C ALA A 862 7.79 38.11 8.05
N GLU A 863 8.38 37.79 9.21
CA GLU A 863 9.73 38.23 9.60
C GLU A 863 10.81 37.73 8.62
N ARG A 864 10.76 36.44 8.23
CA ARG A 864 11.69 35.85 7.24
C ARG A 864 11.67 36.57 5.89
N ASN A 865 10.54 37.17 5.56
CA ASN A 865 10.30 37.81 4.27
C ASN A 865 10.40 39.35 4.35
N GLY A 866 10.99 39.88 5.42
CA GLY A 866 11.34 41.30 5.55
C GLY A 866 10.23 42.20 6.08
N GLU A 867 9.09 41.65 6.48
CA GLU A 867 7.99 42.39 7.11
C GLU A 867 8.11 42.32 8.62
N HIS A 868 8.80 43.29 9.21
CA HIS A 868 9.05 43.34 10.66
C HIS A 868 7.79 43.70 11.45
N GLN A 869 7.48 42.89 12.47
CA GLN A 869 6.23 42.93 13.22
C GLN A 869 6.37 43.63 14.58
N ASP A 870 7.26 44.62 14.72
CA ASP A 870 7.62 45.25 16.01
C ASP A 870 6.42 45.78 16.80
N LEU A 871 5.53 46.50 16.12
CA LEU A 871 4.34 47.09 16.74
C LEU A 871 3.38 45.99 17.22
N ILE A 872 3.22 44.94 16.41
CA ILE A 872 2.38 43.80 16.75
C ILE A 872 2.97 43.02 17.92
N LEU A 873 4.28 42.73 17.91
CA LEU A 873 4.94 42.01 19.00
C LEU A 873 4.85 42.78 20.32
N ARG A 874 4.91 44.12 20.27
CA ARG A 874 4.67 44.99 21.43
C ARG A 874 3.21 44.93 21.88
N ARG A 875 2.26 45.04 20.95
CA ARG A 875 0.82 44.93 21.24
C ARG A 875 0.45 43.58 21.84
N LEU A 876 0.92 42.49 21.25
CA LEU A 876 0.75 41.13 21.79
C LEU A 876 1.30 41.04 23.21
N ALA A 877 2.47 41.63 23.48
CA ALA A 877 3.08 41.61 24.81
C ALA A 877 2.37 42.49 25.85
N ASP A 878 1.66 43.54 25.43
CA ASP A 878 0.97 44.45 26.35
C ASP A 878 -0.53 44.08 26.52
N ASP A 879 -1.25 43.60 25.48
CA ASP A 879 -2.72 43.45 25.48
C ASP A 879 -3.24 42.00 25.36
N SER A 880 -2.54 41.09 24.67
CA SER A 880 -3.16 39.84 24.16
C SER A 880 -2.45 38.54 24.56
N CYS A 881 -1.23 38.63 25.09
CA CYS A 881 -0.46 37.46 25.50
C CYS A 881 -1.12 36.71 26.66
N GLU A 882 -1.81 37.42 27.57
CA GLU A 882 -2.43 36.76 28.70
C GLU A 882 -3.45 35.70 28.28
N LEU A 883 -4.18 35.85 27.16
CA LEU A 883 -5.09 34.82 26.66
C LEU A 883 -4.36 33.63 26.01
N LEU A 884 -3.31 33.91 25.20
CA LEU A 884 -2.46 32.86 24.60
C LEU A 884 -1.70 32.04 25.65
N LEU A 885 -1.54 32.59 26.87
CA LEU A 885 -0.72 32.04 27.95
C LEU A 885 -1.50 31.61 29.20
N ARG A 886 -2.75 32.07 29.42
CA ARG A 886 -3.60 31.69 30.58
C ARG A 886 -4.09 30.23 30.52
N LEU A 887 -3.67 29.48 29.50
CA LEU A 887 -3.62 28.02 29.49
C LEU A 887 -2.58 27.46 30.49
N GLU A 888 -1.69 28.28 31.04
CA GLU A 888 -0.80 27.94 32.17
C GLU A 888 -1.05 28.90 33.35
N HIS A 889 -1.58 28.36 34.44
CA HIS A 889 -2.19 29.07 35.56
C HIS A 889 -1.22 29.92 36.42
N SER A 890 -1.23 31.26 36.35
CA SER A 890 -0.96 32.15 37.52
C SER A 890 -1.20 33.64 37.23
N PRO A 891 -1.76 34.44 38.18
CA PRO A 891 -1.94 35.88 38.02
C PRO A 891 -0.91 36.69 38.85
N PHE A 892 0.28 37.01 38.32
CA PHE A 892 1.16 38.05 38.90
C PHE A 892 2.20 38.59 37.90
N ALA A 893 2.59 39.87 38.04
CA ALA A 893 3.60 40.62 37.29
C ALA A 893 3.38 40.75 35.76
N THR A 894 2.18 41.20 35.39
CA THR A 894 1.61 41.24 34.03
C THR A 894 2.56 41.67 32.91
N ARG A 895 3.25 42.82 33.00
CA ARG A 895 4.03 43.31 31.84
C ARG A 895 5.30 42.50 31.56
N TYR A 896 6.11 42.24 32.58
CA TYR A 896 7.37 41.52 32.39
C TYR A 896 7.13 40.02 32.15
N VAL A 897 6.09 39.46 32.78
CA VAL A 897 5.67 38.09 32.54
C VAL A 897 5.14 37.93 31.12
N ALA A 898 4.28 38.83 30.62
CA ALA A 898 3.78 38.75 29.24
C ALA A 898 4.90 38.81 28.19
N LYS A 899 5.91 39.67 28.39
CA LYS A 899 7.12 39.69 27.54
C LYS A 899 7.87 38.35 27.56
N SER A 900 8.12 37.83 28.76
CA SER A 900 8.86 36.57 28.95
C SER A 900 8.10 35.38 28.35
N SER A 901 6.78 35.41 28.46
CA SER A 901 5.92 34.34 27.97
C SER A 901 5.68 34.42 26.46
N LEU A 902 5.63 35.62 25.84
CA LEU A 902 5.67 35.77 24.37
C LEU A 902 6.95 35.15 23.80
N LEU A 903 8.09 35.42 24.47
CA LEU A 903 9.36 34.80 24.12
C LEU A 903 9.28 33.27 24.25
N MET A 904 8.73 32.72 25.34
CA MET A 904 8.54 31.26 25.46
C MET A 904 7.70 30.68 24.34
N ALA A 905 6.56 31.29 24.03
CA ALA A 905 5.68 30.79 23.01
C ALA A 905 6.40 30.77 21.65
N SER A 906 7.11 31.84 21.29
CA SER A 906 7.92 31.85 20.06
C SER A 906 8.95 30.70 19.98
N ILE A 907 9.53 30.33 21.13
CA ILE A 907 10.48 29.22 21.24
C ILE A 907 9.78 27.87 21.12
N ASP A 908 8.67 27.66 21.84
CA ASP A 908 7.92 26.40 21.84
C ASP A 908 7.33 26.06 20.45
N PHE A 909 7.06 27.09 19.63
CA PHE A 909 6.67 26.96 18.22
C PHE A 909 7.85 26.92 17.24
N GLY A 910 9.09 27.06 17.70
CA GLY A 910 10.30 27.02 16.86
C GLY A 910 10.46 28.22 15.91
N ALA A 911 9.84 29.36 16.22
CA ALA A 911 9.85 30.57 15.41
C ALA A 911 11.16 31.35 15.60
N PHE A 912 12.23 30.94 14.90
CA PHE A 912 13.59 31.49 15.06
C PHE A 912 13.70 32.99 14.77
N GLU A 913 13.19 33.46 13.65
CA GLU A 913 13.26 34.87 13.25
C GLU A 913 12.40 35.76 14.16
N THR A 914 11.20 35.30 14.51
CA THR A 914 10.35 35.96 15.50
C THR A 914 11.03 36.01 16.86
N THR A 915 11.63 34.92 17.32
CA THR A 915 12.41 34.87 18.58
C THR A 915 13.55 35.88 18.56
N ARG A 916 14.33 35.93 17.47
CA ARG A 916 15.42 36.89 17.28
C ARG A 916 14.91 38.32 17.34
N ARG A 917 13.75 38.60 16.73
CA ARG A 917 13.15 39.94 16.74
C ARG A 917 12.68 40.34 18.13
N ILE A 918 12.00 39.44 18.85
CA ILE A 918 11.58 39.65 20.24
C ILE A 918 12.79 40.00 21.12
N LEU A 919 13.90 39.27 21.00
CA LEU A 919 15.12 39.55 21.75
C LEU A 919 15.75 40.90 21.36
N ASN A 920 15.75 41.27 20.08
CA ASN A 920 16.20 42.59 19.61
C ASN A 920 15.40 43.75 20.17
N LEU A 921 14.11 43.53 20.47
CA LEU A 921 13.25 44.53 21.12
C LEU A 921 13.56 44.67 22.63
N GLY A 922 14.54 43.94 23.16
CA GLY A 922 14.99 44.03 24.55
C GLY A 922 14.16 43.20 25.52
N TYR A 923 13.50 42.14 25.04
CA TYR A 923 12.73 41.24 25.89
C TYR A 923 13.67 40.40 26.76
N PRO A 924 13.34 40.17 28.04
CA PRO A 924 14.27 39.58 29.00
C PRO A 924 14.47 38.08 28.76
N VAL A 925 15.68 37.68 28.35
CA VAL A 925 16.01 36.29 28.00
C VAL A 925 16.04 35.33 29.21
N ASN A 926 16.38 35.84 30.39
CA ASN A 926 16.57 35.05 31.62
C ASN A 926 15.40 35.16 32.61
N GLN A 927 14.30 35.78 32.20
CA GLN A 927 13.13 35.89 33.06
C GLN A 927 12.25 34.64 32.90
N PRO A 928 11.81 33.99 34.00
CA PRO A 928 10.94 32.85 33.91
C PRO A 928 9.54 33.29 33.49
N ALA A 929 8.85 32.39 32.79
CA ALA A 929 7.45 32.52 32.43
C ALA A 929 6.64 31.36 33.03
N GLY A 930 5.36 31.63 33.30
CA GLY A 930 4.38 30.63 33.73
C GLY A 930 4.60 30.04 35.13
N ALA A 931 3.65 29.20 35.54
CA ALA A 931 3.78 28.32 36.69
C ALA A 931 3.54 26.87 36.23
N PRO A 932 4.49 25.95 36.46
CA PRO A 932 5.77 26.16 37.15
C PRO A 932 6.78 26.96 36.30
N GLN A 933 7.66 27.71 36.97
CA GLN A 933 8.63 28.63 36.32
C GLN A 933 9.49 27.90 35.27
N LYS A 934 9.38 28.37 34.02
CA LYS A 934 10.13 27.87 32.86
C LYS A 934 10.98 29.01 32.28
N TYR A 935 12.26 28.76 32.00
CA TYR A 935 13.15 29.73 31.35
C TYR A 935 13.30 29.41 29.86
N ALA A 936 13.61 30.44 29.05
CA ALA A 936 13.70 30.35 27.59
C ALA A 936 14.71 29.28 27.15
N ILE A 937 15.84 29.21 27.84
CA ILE A 937 16.89 28.22 27.58
C ILE A 937 16.46 26.77 27.89
N HIS A 938 15.63 26.54 28.90
CA HIS A 938 15.06 25.21 29.16
C HIS A 938 13.98 24.85 28.15
N ALA A 939 13.17 25.82 27.73
CA ALA A 939 12.17 25.64 26.68
C ALA A 939 12.84 25.18 25.38
N ALA A 940 13.83 25.94 24.91
CA ALA A 940 14.60 25.61 23.71
C ALA A 940 15.31 24.25 23.82
N ALA A 941 15.85 23.90 25.00
CA ALA A 941 16.49 22.60 25.21
C ALA A 941 15.51 21.42 25.22
N SER A 942 14.21 21.67 25.46
CA SER A 942 13.18 20.64 25.60
C SER A 942 12.51 20.24 24.29
N ILE A 943 12.60 21.08 23.26
CA ILE A 943 12.04 20.83 21.92
C ILE A 943 12.55 19.47 21.41
N LYS A 944 11.67 18.67 20.77
CA LYS A 944 12.11 17.42 20.14
C LYS A 944 12.93 17.79 18.89
N PHE A 945 14.25 17.76 19.04
CA PHE A 945 15.20 18.00 17.95
C PHE A 945 14.89 17.06 16.80
N LYS A 946 14.20 17.55 15.77
CA LYS A 946 13.98 16.79 14.53
C LYS A 946 15.07 17.15 13.51
N ASN A 947 15.58 18.39 13.52
CA ASN A 947 16.49 18.94 12.50
C ASN A 947 17.58 19.87 13.10
N SER A 948 18.57 20.29 12.30
CA SER A 948 19.67 21.20 12.68
C SER A 948 19.24 22.63 13.07
N LEU A 949 17.99 23.00 12.81
CA LEU A 949 17.43 24.32 13.12
C LEU A 949 17.29 24.56 14.63
N ASP A 950 17.08 23.49 15.40
CA ASP A 950 16.78 23.57 16.84
C ASP A 950 18.01 23.97 17.69
N ALA A 951 19.22 23.62 17.24
CA ALA A 951 20.47 24.04 17.90
C ALA A 951 20.72 25.55 17.74
N ARG A 952 20.29 26.13 16.62
CA ARG A 952 20.42 27.57 16.35
C ARG A 952 19.64 28.42 17.35
N LEU A 953 18.51 27.94 17.87
CA LEU A 953 17.74 28.66 18.89
C LEU A 953 18.52 28.78 20.20
N ILE A 954 19.21 27.72 20.62
CA ILE A 954 20.07 27.77 21.81
C ILE A 954 21.23 28.73 21.59
N ASP A 955 21.91 28.67 20.44
CA ASP A 955 22.99 29.61 20.11
C ASP A 955 22.52 31.06 20.11
N LEU A 956 21.33 31.31 19.57
CA LEU A 956 20.69 32.62 19.58
C LEU A 956 20.46 33.09 21.02
N LEU A 957 19.79 32.30 21.86
CA LEU A 957 19.55 32.67 23.26
C LEU A 957 20.87 32.95 24.01
N LEU A 958 21.90 32.13 23.80
CA LEU A 958 23.22 32.32 24.39
C LEU A 958 23.92 33.61 23.89
N ALA A 959 23.76 33.96 22.62
CA ALA A 959 24.27 35.22 22.06
C ALA A 959 23.63 36.46 22.70
N TYR A 960 22.38 36.33 23.16
CA TYR A 960 21.66 37.38 23.91
C TYR A 960 21.83 37.26 25.43
N GLY A 961 22.76 36.42 25.91
CA GLY A 961 23.12 36.33 27.33
C GLY A 961 22.28 35.37 28.16
N ALA A 962 21.68 34.35 27.54
CA ALA A 962 20.98 33.30 28.28
C ALA A 962 21.91 32.59 29.27
N ASP A 963 21.46 32.45 30.52
CA ASP A 963 22.24 31.88 31.61
C ASP A 963 22.05 30.36 31.71
N VAL A 964 23.12 29.62 31.42
CA VAL A 964 23.17 28.14 31.48
C VAL A 964 23.15 27.58 32.91
N SER A 965 23.23 28.44 33.93
CA SER A 965 23.17 28.05 35.34
C SER A 965 21.76 28.07 35.93
N LEU A 966 20.78 28.65 35.22
CA LEU A 966 19.40 28.75 35.67
C LEU A 966 18.81 27.37 35.96
N ARG A 967 18.00 27.30 37.02
CA ARG A 967 17.34 26.07 37.46
C ARG A 967 15.84 26.20 37.24
N ASN A 968 15.25 25.29 36.49
CA ASN A 968 13.79 25.20 36.38
C ASN A 968 13.18 24.71 37.70
N TRP A 969 11.86 24.54 37.74
CA TRP A 969 11.15 24.08 38.93
C TRP A 969 11.52 22.67 39.42
N TYR A 970 12.08 21.82 38.56
CA TYR A 970 12.66 20.53 38.94
C TYR A 970 14.09 20.65 39.49
N GLY A 971 14.63 21.87 39.61
CA GLY A 971 16.03 22.12 39.95
C GLY A 971 17.00 21.85 38.81
N GLN A 972 16.51 21.51 37.62
CA GLN A 972 17.32 21.13 36.47
C GLN A 972 17.94 22.35 35.80
N THR A 973 19.22 22.26 35.47
CA THR A 973 19.87 23.18 34.53
C THR A 973 19.60 22.76 33.08
N PRO A 974 19.79 23.64 32.07
CA PRO A 974 19.67 23.27 30.66
C PRO A 974 20.53 22.07 30.27
N LEU A 975 21.67 21.88 30.95
CA LEU A 975 22.54 20.72 30.76
C LEU A 975 21.87 19.39 31.13
N HIS A 976 21.01 19.35 32.15
CA HIS A 976 20.26 18.14 32.51
C HIS A 976 19.30 17.72 31.40
N ILE A 977 18.65 18.70 30.75
CA ILE A 977 17.74 18.45 29.64
C ILE A 977 18.55 17.98 28.42
N ALA A 978 19.63 18.69 28.07
CA ALA A 978 20.49 18.35 26.93
C ALA A 978 21.09 16.94 27.02
N ALA A 979 21.44 16.50 28.24
CA ALA A 979 21.94 15.16 28.51
C ALA A 979 20.97 14.03 28.11
N THR A 980 19.69 14.33 27.88
CA THR A 980 18.66 13.36 27.46
C THR A 980 18.24 13.47 25.99
N LYS A 981 18.82 14.41 25.23
CA LYS A 981 18.33 14.75 23.87
C LYS A 981 19.27 14.32 22.75
N GLY A 982 20.57 14.66 22.86
CA GLY A 982 21.59 14.28 21.87
C GLY A 982 22.95 14.91 22.17
N PRO A 983 24.04 14.46 21.52
CA PRO A 983 25.39 14.99 21.72
C PRO A 983 25.58 16.41 21.19
N GLU A 984 24.86 16.84 20.15
CA GLU A 984 25.02 18.17 19.54
C GLU A 984 24.57 19.29 20.49
N LEU A 985 23.35 19.18 21.02
CA LEU A 985 22.85 20.14 22.02
C LEU A 985 23.74 20.14 23.27
N LEU A 986 24.18 18.95 23.70
CA LEU A 986 25.05 18.80 24.85
C LEU A 986 26.39 19.52 24.64
N GLN A 987 27.00 19.42 23.45
CA GLN A 987 28.23 20.13 23.11
C GLN A 987 28.05 21.65 23.12
N VAL A 988 26.95 22.17 22.56
CA VAL A 988 26.67 23.62 22.53
C VAL A 988 26.58 24.18 23.96
N ILE A 989 25.84 23.51 24.85
CA ILE A 989 25.71 23.95 26.24
C ILE A 989 27.04 23.80 26.99
N LEU A 990 27.77 22.69 26.81
CA LEU A 990 29.09 22.47 27.43
C LEU A 990 30.13 23.51 26.99
N GLY A 991 30.05 24.01 25.75
CA GLY A 991 30.91 25.08 25.24
C GLY A 991 30.82 26.39 26.05
N ARG A 992 29.72 26.59 26.80
CA ARG A 992 29.54 27.72 27.72
C ARG A 992 30.01 27.46 29.14
N LYS A 993 30.70 26.33 29.38
CA LYS A 993 31.29 25.93 30.67
C LYS A 993 30.28 25.94 31.84
N PRO A 994 29.11 25.31 31.71
CA PRO A 994 28.15 25.18 32.81
C PRO A 994 28.75 24.35 33.95
N ASN A 995 28.16 24.44 35.15
CA ASN A 995 28.48 23.50 36.22
C ASN A 995 27.97 22.10 35.85
N VAL A 996 28.87 21.27 35.31
CA VAL A 996 28.60 19.88 34.88
C VAL A 996 28.09 18.99 36.02
N ASN A 997 28.38 19.39 37.26
CA ASN A 997 28.06 18.64 38.47
C ASN A 997 26.91 19.24 39.28
N ALA A 998 26.14 20.18 38.70
CA ALA A 998 24.92 20.67 39.33
C ALA A 998 23.93 19.50 39.54
N GLN A 999 23.32 19.45 40.72
CA GLN A 999 22.30 18.45 41.07
C GLN A 999 20.90 19.05 41.03
N ASP A 1000 19.96 18.40 40.36
CA ASP A 1000 18.55 18.80 40.37
C ASP A 1000 17.86 18.47 41.72
N ASN A 1001 16.54 18.66 41.82
CA ASN A 1001 15.80 18.44 43.07
C ASN A 1001 15.78 16.96 43.50
N ASP A 1002 16.02 16.02 42.59
CA ASP A 1002 16.17 14.59 42.88
C ASP A 1002 17.62 14.25 43.29
N GLY A 1003 18.50 15.24 43.37
CA GLY A 1003 19.95 15.04 43.57
C GLY A 1003 20.65 14.49 42.32
N GLU A 1004 19.97 14.36 41.19
CA GLU A 1004 20.52 13.80 39.97
C GLU A 1004 21.38 14.86 39.25
N THR A 1005 22.54 14.45 38.73
CA THR A 1005 23.35 15.29 37.83
C THR A 1005 22.97 15.05 36.37
N ALA A 1006 23.46 15.88 35.45
CA ALA A 1006 23.32 15.64 34.01
C ALA A 1006 23.81 14.23 33.60
N LEU A 1007 24.85 13.70 34.27
CA LEU A 1007 25.34 12.34 34.04
C LEU A 1007 24.34 11.26 34.50
N HIS A 1008 23.60 11.47 35.58
CA HIS A 1008 22.53 10.55 36.01
C HIS A 1008 21.40 10.53 34.97
N ARG A 1009 20.97 11.72 34.50
CA ARG A 1009 19.91 11.87 33.50
C ARG A 1009 20.29 11.21 32.15
N ALA A 1010 21.53 11.38 31.70
CA ALA A 1010 22.04 10.71 30.48
C ALA A 1010 21.93 9.18 30.56
N ILE A 1011 22.22 8.60 31.73
CA ILE A 1011 22.14 7.15 31.94
C ILE A 1011 20.69 6.68 32.08
N HIS A 1012 19.80 7.50 32.65
CA HIS A 1012 18.37 7.16 32.76
C HIS A 1012 17.63 7.18 31.42
N SER A 1013 18.00 8.11 30.54
CA SER A 1013 17.37 8.29 29.23
C SER A 1013 17.83 7.26 28.17
N SER A 1014 18.57 6.22 28.56
CA SER A 1014 19.45 5.38 27.73
C SER A 1014 18.78 4.47 26.69
N ALA A 1015 17.81 4.97 25.95
CA ALA A 1015 17.52 4.49 24.60
C ALA A 1015 18.41 5.23 23.58
N HIS A 1016 19.75 5.06 23.61
CA HIS A 1016 20.68 5.14 22.44
C HIS A 1016 22.03 5.92 22.45
N TYR A 1017 22.65 6.51 23.50
CA TYR A 1017 23.94 7.26 23.27
C TYR A 1017 25.06 7.16 24.35
N PRO A 1018 26.04 6.23 24.23
CA PRO A 1018 27.26 6.24 25.06
C PRO A 1018 28.12 7.51 24.87
N GLU A 1019 27.94 8.23 23.76
CA GLU A 1019 28.66 9.48 23.45
C GLU A 1019 28.35 10.62 24.43
N GLN A 1020 27.11 10.75 24.90
CA GLN A 1020 26.74 11.79 25.88
C GLN A 1020 27.47 11.59 27.20
N VAL A 1021 27.59 10.34 27.66
CA VAL A 1021 28.39 9.97 28.83
C VAL A 1021 29.86 10.32 28.61
N ARG A 1022 30.43 10.01 27.44
CA ARG A 1022 31.81 10.38 27.09
C ARG A 1022 32.03 11.89 27.14
N LEU A 1023 31.12 12.67 26.54
CA LEU A 1023 31.21 14.13 26.49
C LEU A 1023 31.13 14.73 27.89
N LEU A 1024 30.18 14.30 28.72
CA LEU A 1024 30.04 14.77 30.10
C LEU A 1024 31.28 14.45 30.93
N VAL A 1025 31.80 13.22 30.85
CA VAL A 1025 33.02 12.80 31.56
C VAL A 1025 34.24 13.60 31.08
N ALA A 1026 34.39 13.79 29.77
CA ALA A 1026 35.47 14.59 29.18
C ALA A 1026 35.44 16.05 29.65
N HIS A 1027 34.26 16.59 29.97
CA HIS A 1027 34.07 17.94 30.52
C HIS A 1027 34.01 17.98 32.05
N GLY A 1028 34.46 16.91 32.74
CA GLY A 1028 34.65 16.91 34.20
C GLY A 1028 33.42 16.49 35.02
N ALA A 1029 32.49 15.74 34.42
CA ALA A 1029 31.40 15.11 35.17
C ALA A 1029 31.94 14.13 36.21
N ARG A 1030 31.48 14.31 37.45
CA ARG A 1030 31.83 13.46 38.58
C ARG A 1030 30.96 12.21 38.59
N VAL A 1031 31.63 11.06 38.57
CA VAL A 1031 31.00 9.73 38.61
C VAL A 1031 30.71 9.25 40.05
N ASP A 1032 31.10 10.02 41.06
CA ASP A 1032 31.00 9.70 42.49
C ASP A 1032 29.90 10.49 43.23
N ILE A 1033 29.16 11.36 42.54
CA ILE A 1033 28.04 12.08 43.14
C ILE A 1033 26.86 11.12 43.27
N ALA A 1034 26.26 11.03 44.45
CA ALA A 1034 25.06 10.22 44.66
C ALA A 1034 23.80 11.08 44.53
N ASP A 1035 22.75 10.51 43.93
CA ASP A 1035 21.40 11.07 43.92
C ASP A 1035 20.75 11.05 45.31
N SER A 1036 19.53 11.59 45.44
CA SER A 1036 18.76 11.59 46.69
C SER A 1036 18.44 10.18 47.24
N ARG A 1037 18.57 9.13 46.41
CA ARG A 1037 18.42 7.73 46.79
C ARG A 1037 19.76 7.05 47.12
N GLY A 1038 20.85 7.82 47.18
CA GLY A 1038 22.19 7.33 47.46
C GLY A 1038 22.83 6.54 46.31
N ARG A 1039 22.29 6.63 45.09
CA ARG A 1039 22.80 5.91 43.90
C ARG A 1039 23.77 6.80 43.14
N THR A 1040 24.95 6.28 42.82
CA THR A 1040 25.87 6.94 41.88
C THR A 1040 25.47 6.67 40.42
N PRO A 1041 26.00 7.43 39.43
CA PRO A 1041 25.84 7.12 38.01
C PRO A 1041 26.17 5.66 37.66
N LEU A 1042 27.22 5.11 38.28
CA LEU A 1042 27.63 3.72 38.11
C LEU A 1042 26.60 2.74 38.68
N ASP A 1043 25.98 3.04 39.82
CA ASP A 1043 24.93 2.22 40.41
C ASP A 1043 23.67 2.19 39.54
N ILE A 1044 23.33 3.32 38.91
CA ILE A 1044 22.21 3.42 37.98
C ILE A 1044 22.49 2.60 36.71
N ALA A 1045 23.68 2.75 36.11
CA ALA A 1045 24.09 1.95 34.95
C ALA A 1045 24.06 0.43 35.24
N ARG A 1046 24.36 0.02 36.49
CA ARG A 1046 24.29 -1.39 36.93
C ARG A 1046 22.90 -1.90 37.26
N LYS A 1047 21.89 -1.03 37.47
CA LYS A 1047 20.53 -1.43 37.90
C LYS A 1047 19.41 -1.12 36.88
N GLY A 1048 19.72 -0.53 35.72
CA GLY A 1048 18.74 -0.15 34.68
C GLY A 1048 17.87 -1.32 34.16
N PRO A 1049 16.68 -1.04 33.58
CA PRO A 1049 15.69 -2.06 33.24
C PRO A 1049 16.20 -3.07 32.19
N LEU A 1050 15.89 -4.35 32.44
CA LEU A 1050 16.07 -5.48 31.51
C LEU A 1050 15.06 -5.38 30.36
N ALA A 1051 15.45 -4.82 29.22
CA ALA A 1051 14.78 -5.04 27.94
C ALA A 1051 15.67 -5.95 27.06
N PRO A 1052 15.13 -6.98 26.39
CA PRO A 1052 15.90 -8.09 25.85
C PRO A 1052 16.47 -7.82 24.44
N SER A 1053 17.22 -6.72 24.23
CA SER A 1053 17.95 -6.50 22.98
C SER A 1053 19.47 -6.53 23.18
N LEU A 1054 20.17 -7.28 22.32
CA LEU A 1054 21.64 -7.46 22.34
C LEU A 1054 22.42 -6.15 22.16
N THR A 1055 21.83 -5.14 21.51
CA THR A 1055 22.47 -3.82 21.30
C THR A 1055 22.52 -2.97 22.58
N MET A 1056 21.50 -3.08 23.43
CA MET A 1056 21.41 -2.30 24.68
C MET A 1056 22.38 -2.80 25.75
N GLU A 1057 22.75 -4.08 25.71
CA GLU A 1057 23.73 -4.66 26.63
C GLU A 1057 25.16 -4.18 26.32
N ALA A 1058 25.54 -4.12 25.04
CA ALA A 1058 26.85 -3.62 24.60
C ALA A 1058 27.06 -2.12 24.91
N ASP A 1059 26.03 -1.30 24.71
CA ASP A 1059 26.07 0.13 25.06
C ASP A 1059 26.17 0.33 26.58
N ARG A 1060 25.46 -0.49 27.36
CA ARG A 1060 25.52 -0.48 28.83
C ARG A 1060 26.89 -0.87 29.35
N GLU A 1061 27.49 -1.94 28.82
CA GLU A 1061 28.87 -2.31 29.17
C GLU A 1061 29.86 -1.21 28.83
N THR A 1062 29.68 -0.55 27.68
CA THR A 1062 30.50 0.59 27.27
C THR A 1062 30.38 1.75 28.26
N ILE A 1063 29.15 2.09 28.69
CA ILE A 1063 28.91 3.13 29.70
C ILE A 1063 29.56 2.76 31.04
N ILE A 1064 29.39 1.52 31.50
CA ILE A 1064 30.01 1.03 32.75
C ILE A 1064 31.53 1.15 32.67
N LYS A 1065 32.14 0.73 31.56
CA LYS A 1065 33.58 0.82 31.34
C LYS A 1065 34.08 2.27 31.38
N LEU A 1066 33.38 3.19 30.69
CA LEU A 1066 33.71 4.62 30.70
C LEU A 1066 33.65 5.23 32.11
N LEU A 1067 32.65 4.86 32.91
CA LEU A 1067 32.50 5.34 34.27
C LEU A 1067 33.61 4.80 35.19
N ILE A 1068 33.99 3.52 35.04
CA ILE A 1068 35.11 2.92 35.77
C ILE A 1068 36.44 3.60 35.40
N GLU A 1069 36.73 3.75 34.10
CA GLU A 1069 37.94 4.43 33.64
C GLU A 1069 38.03 5.87 34.15
N ALA A 1070 36.90 6.59 34.19
CA ALA A 1070 36.84 7.94 34.76
C ALA A 1070 37.13 7.95 36.28
N GLN A 1071 36.64 6.94 37.01
CA GLN A 1071 36.89 6.76 38.43
C GLN A 1071 38.38 6.46 38.74
N GLU A 1072 39.01 5.63 37.91
CA GLU A 1072 40.43 5.25 38.03
C GLU A 1072 41.39 6.40 37.70
N LYS A 1073 41.13 7.15 36.61
CA LYS A 1073 41.91 8.34 36.22
C LYS A 1073 41.92 9.41 37.31
N ARG A 1074 40.85 9.51 38.10
CA ARG A 1074 40.78 10.46 39.21
C ARG A 1074 41.55 9.97 40.44
N SER A 1075 41.52 8.67 40.71
CA SER A 1075 42.26 8.07 41.84
C SER A 1075 43.77 8.23 41.67
N THR A 1076 44.26 8.11 40.43
CA THR A 1076 45.67 8.34 40.05
C THR A 1076 46.04 9.84 40.05
N SER A 1077 45.16 10.73 39.59
CA SER A 1077 45.38 12.19 39.67
C SER A 1077 45.40 12.72 41.11
N CYS A 1078 44.56 12.20 42.01
CA CYS A 1078 44.61 12.50 43.45
C CYS A 1078 45.90 11.97 44.13
N GLN A 1079 46.45 10.85 43.67
CA GLN A 1079 47.75 10.35 44.14
C GLN A 1079 48.91 11.24 43.66
N ALA A 1080 48.87 11.72 42.41
CA ALA A 1080 49.86 12.66 41.89
C ALA A 1080 49.83 14.01 42.66
N TRP A 1081 48.65 14.51 43.02
CA TRP A 1081 48.50 15.71 43.86
C TRP A 1081 48.98 15.52 45.30
N LYS A 1082 48.76 14.34 45.89
CA LYS A 1082 49.29 14.00 47.22
C LYS A 1082 50.82 13.85 47.22
N ASN A 1083 51.41 13.35 46.14
CA ASN A 1083 52.85 13.20 45.99
C ASN A 1083 53.57 14.54 45.66
N GLY A 1084 52.85 15.53 45.12
CA GLY A 1084 53.40 16.87 44.90
C GLY A 1084 53.61 17.70 46.18
N PHE A 1085 53.00 17.31 47.30
CA PHE A 1085 53.19 17.95 48.61
C PHE A 1085 54.35 17.37 49.43
N SER A 1086 54.94 16.24 49.01
CA SER A 1086 56.13 15.68 49.68
C SER A 1086 57.46 16.30 49.25
N ASP A 1087 57.47 17.14 48.20
CA ASP A 1087 58.67 17.84 47.71
C ASP A 1087 58.80 19.29 48.21
N PHE A 1088 57.96 19.72 49.15
CA PHE A 1088 58.13 20.97 49.91
C PHE A 1088 58.24 20.64 51.41
N LYS A 1089 59.45 20.23 51.83
CA LYS A 1089 59.89 20.28 53.22
C LYS A 1089 61.36 20.63 53.31
#